data_AF-A0A9P7ZZE9-F1
#
_entry.id   AF-A0A9P7ZZE9-F1
#
_cell.length_a   1.000
_cell.length_b   1.000
_cell.length_c   1.000
_cell.angle_alpha   90.00
_cell.angle_beta   90.00
_cell.angle_gamma   90.00
#
_symmetry.space_group_name_H-M   'P 1'
#
loop_
_entity.id
_entity.type
_entity.pdbx_description
1 polymer ?
#
loop_
_entity_poly.entity_id
_entity_poly.type
_entity_poly.pdbx_seq_one_letter_code
_entity_poly.pdbx_strand_id
1 'polypeptide(L)'
;MAPGAKVQASRLSPVVTEAMIRKLFEFIGPLDNLVLIPSPLGAGYEAIIEFHDKEAAFTATHLSGTLFGGRPLAVTQMDVTIPVLPTGTNTAARPFTNLTMQQQQAQQAVTGAPPGSLPQGVSVMRMGATIHHPQFNGMGMGMGMGMPNQFQPMYGSPHMTLYNPTMTATQYTQQRPSDQPIDLDKVDTKTVYVGNLPLTVTKEQLEEVFHDCGRITRVNIAGKPTHPTRFAFMDFETVEGAKKALSSTDKVIGDRALRVNLPRHGGPMPFMLQQAQMMQAPPQAVPVPAMDATRTRYKNILIGLVNRGGDPSLLKKLEELDAGGPLPDLSDIAGFSPDIAALSNDGSPSKSEAGPPPTAATHSTPPHFASMGLTKTYKDGSTPTVAIIGAGFSGMCAAIRLQTQLNLQTFDVFELEPDLGGTWWANTYPGAACDVACINYQFSFEPNYDWSHRFAPQAEILAYMRRVAKKYNLYDRIRFRTEITHVEWHQDRQKWVLDYVNLATGEKGAMEADIVLSGVGGLRIPQIPKQFETFEGPKWHTAQWNHSFDITNKRIAVIGSGASAIQVVPAIVDKVKSLELYQRSPTYIIPRRNGAYNRLWRFMFRYIPFFHFMYFKLNYWSSEFTINIFSNKFIHRIPRLAASFMSWLHRTRQIRDKTLRKTMTPNYEMGCRRIVVSSDFYPAVAKKNVQVHTQAITSIKGNTLMLADGSVREVDALVLATGFNVHDIVAPKFLIGKNGVDVRTKWGNNPRTYYGLTCAETPNLFFMLGPNTGLGHNSILFMIEAQVEYAIKTLSHMMANNLSSIEVKPSACDDFITELDEKMKQKVWSSSCKSWYQNEDGRVVALWWGSCSQYSRRLSKFNTEHFVSTRRI
;
A
#
# COMPACT_ATOMS: atom_id res chain seq x y z
N MET A 1 17.68 -38.29 -37.41
CA MET A 1 16.93 -37.32 -36.58
C MET A 1 17.38 -37.51 -35.14
N ALA A 2 17.90 -36.48 -34.49
CA ALA A 2 18.32 -36.55 -33.09
C ALA A 2 17.07 -36.69 -32.19
N PRO A 3 17.14 -37.42 -31.06
CA PRO A 3 15.99 -37.65 -30.19
C PRO A 3 15.47 -36.32 -29.62
N GLY A 4 14.17 -36.07 -29.85
CA GLY A 4 13.46 -34.85 -29.47
C GLY A 4 13.48 -34.59 -27.96
N ALA A 5 13.62 -33.32 -27.59
CA ALA A 5 13.75 -32.90 -26.21
C ALA A 5 12.38 -32.82 -25.54
N LYS A 6 12.11 -33.70 -24.58
CA LYS A 6 10.80 -33.84 -23.94
C LYS A 6 10.83 -33.33 -22.50
N VAL A 7 9.77 -32.63 -22.12
CA VAL A 7 9.50 -32.26 -20.72
C VAL A 7 8.12 -32.74 -20.31
N GLN A 8 7.99 -33.17 -19.06
CA GLN A 8 6.72 -33.50 -18.43
C GLN A 8 6.32 -32.35 -17.51
N ALA A 9 5.19 -31.70 -17.81
CA ALA A 9 4.55 -30.73 -16.94
C ALA A 9 3.44 -31.42 -16.14
N SER A 10 3.64 -31.54 -14.83
CA SER A 10 2.70 -32.12 -13.88
C SER A 10 2.03 -31.07 -13.00
N ARG A 11 1.00 -31.50 -12.25
CA ARG A 11 0.15 -30.65 -11.38
C ARG A 11 -0.67 -29.60 -12.12
N LEU A 12 -1.00 -29.85 -13.40
CA LEU A 12 -1.86 -28.93 -14.16
C LEU A 12 -3.26 -28.91 -13.56
N SER A 13 -3.75 -27.70 -13.30
CA SER A 13 -5.09 -27.49 -12.78
C SER A 13 -6.15 -27.93 -13.81
N PRO A 14 -7.28 -28.53 -13.39
CA PRO A 14 -8.37 -28.91 -14.30
C PRO A 14 -8.97 -27.74 -15.10
N VAL A 15 -8.73 -26.49 -14.65
CA VAL A 15 -9.19 -25.26 -15.31
C VAL A 15 -8.28 -24.87 -16.50
N VAL A 16 -7.10 -25.49 -16.60
CA VAL A 16 -6.13 -25.22 -17.67
C VAL A 16 -6.46 -26.08 -18.89
N THR A 17 -6.70 -25.43 -20.03
CA THR A 17 -6.97 -26.13 -21.30
C THR A 17 -5.68 -26.42 -22.08
N GLU A 18 -5.72 -27.37 -23.01
CA GLU A 18 -4.58 -27.68 -23.89
C GLU A 18 -4.05 -26.43 -24.62
N ALA A 19 -4.95 -25.57 -25.10
CA ALA A 19 -4.57 -24.32 -25.78
C ALA A 19 -3.79 -23.34 -24.87
N MET A 20 -4.09 -23.34 -23.57
CA MET A 20 -3.35 -22.52 -22.60
C MET A 20 -1.95 -23.09 -22.36
N ILE A 21 -1.83 -24.41 -22.27
CA ILE A 21 -0.54 -25.11 -22.10
C ILE A 21 0.31 -24.88 -23.35
N ARG A 22 -0.26 -25.10 -24.53
CA ARG A 22 0.39 -24.87 -25.82
C ARG A 22 0.93 -23.44 -25.92
N LYS A 23 0.12 -22.41 -25.63
CA LYS A 23 0.59 -21.01 -25.63
C LYS A 23 1.71 -20.73 -24.63
N LEU A 24 1.68 -21.35 -23.46
CA LEU A 24 2.73 -21.16 -22.44
C LEU A 24 4.06 -21.74 -22.91
N PHE A 25 4.06 -22.95 -23.46
CA PHE A 25 5.29 -23.62 -23.89
C PHE A 25 5.76 -23.15 -25.28
N GLU A 26 4.88 -22.74 -26.19
CA GLU A 26 5.25 -22.07 -27.46
C GLU A 26 5.96 -20.73 -27.25
N PHE A 27 5.71 -20.05 -26.13
CA PHE A 27 6.45 -18.84 -25.75
C PHE A 27 7.93 -19.13 -25.47
N ILE A 28 8.27 -20.36 -25.08
CA ILE A 28 9.65 -20.79 -24.80
C ILE A 28 10.34 -21.27 -26.07
N GLY A 29 9.61 -21.93 -26.96
CA GLY A 29 10.12 -22.39 -28.25
C GLY A 29 9.09 -23.17 -29.05
N PRO A 30 9.33 -23.40 -30.35
CA PRO A 30 8.41 -24.15 -31.21
C PRO A 30 8.23 -25.58 -30.70
N LEU A 31 6.97 -26.02 -30.68
CA LEU A 31 6.57 -27.35 -30.21
C LEU A 31 6.36 -28.30 -31.38
N ASP A 32 7.00 -29.47 -31.34
CA ASP A 32 6.75 -30.54 -32.29
C ASP A 32 5.50 -31.34 -31.89
N ASN A 33 5.29 -31.54 -30.58
CA ASN A 33 4.14 -32.28 -30.08
C ASN A 33 3.76 -31.88 -28.64
N LEU A 34 2.48 -32.05 -28.29
CA LEU A 34 1.98 -31.89 -26.93
C LEU A 34 0.89 -32.92 -26.69
N VAL A 35 1.06 -33.75 -25.66
CA VAL A 35 0.12 -34.81 -25.29
C VAL A 35 -0.33 -34.64 -23.86
N LEU A 36 -1.65 -34.60 -23.64
CA LEU A 36 -2.25 -34.59 -22.30
C LEU A 36 -2.52 -36.00 -21.81
N ILE A 37 -2.07 -36.30 -20.60
CA ILE A 37 -2.23 -37.56 -19.91
C ILE A 37 -3.07 -37.32 -18.65
N PRO A 38 -4.17 -38.05 -18.43
CA PRO A 38 -4.90 -37.97 -17.17
C PRO A 38 -3.98 -38.35 -16.00
N SER A 39 -3.92 -37.51 -14.96
CA SER A 39 -3.02 -37.80 -13.83
C SER A 39 -3.53 -39.00 -13.03
N PRO A 40 -2.69 -40.00 -12.72
CA PRO A 40 -3.10 -41.19 -11.95
C PRO A 40 -3.50 -40.88 -10.50
N LEU A 41 -3.23 -39.66 -10.01
CA LEU A 41 -3.58 -39.18 -8.67
C LEU A 41 -4.92 -38.41 -8.62
N GLY A 42 -5.71 -38.44 -9.70
CA GLY A 42 -7.15 -38.17 -9.67
C GLY A 42 -7.59 -36.70 -9.62
N ALA A 43 -6.69 -35.73 -9.77
CA ALA A 43 -7.07 -34.31 -9.80
C ALA A 43 -6.22 -33.47 -10.78
N GLY A 44 -6.41 -33.68 -12.09
CA GLY A 44 -5.84 -32.86 -13.15
C GLY A 44 -5.28 -33.66 -14.33
N TYR A 45 -4.52 -32.97 -15.18
CA TYR A 45 -3.78 -33.55 -16.30
C TYR A 45 -2.28 -33.40 -16.07
N GLU A 46 -1.50 -34.23 -16.75
CA GLU A 46 -0.08 -34.05 -16.99
C GLU A 46 0.09 -33.80 -18.49
N ALA A 47 1.09 -33.03 -18.88
CA ALA A 47 1.39 -32.79 -20.28
C ALA A 47 2.80 -33.27 -20.58
N ILE A 48 2.97 -34.06 -21.63
CA ILE A 48 4.27 -34.30 -22.24
C ILE A 48 4.40 -33.33 -23.40
N ILE A 49 5.40 -32.46 -23.33
CA ILE A 49 5.70 -31.45 -24.33
C ILE A 49 7.02 -31.81 -25.02
N GLU A 50 6.99 -31.89 -26.34
CA GLU A 50 8.15 -32.13 -27.19
C GLU A 50 8.51 -30.84 -27.92
N PHE A 51 9.71 -30.34 -27.66
CA PHE A 51 10.24 -29.14 -28.30
C PHE A 51 11.08 -29.52 -29.51
N HIS A 52 11.05 -28.64 -30.52
CA HIS A 52 11.93 -28.74 -31.68
C HIS A 52 13.42 -28.60 -31.31
N ASP A 53 13.71 -27.84 -30.25
CA ASP A 53 15.06 -27.56 -29.77
C ASP A 53 15.29 -28.00 -28.31
N LYS A 54 16.50 -28.52 -28.04
CA LYS A 54 16.94 -28.98 -26.71
C LYS A 54 17.09 -27.83 -25.71
N GLU A 55 17.50 -26.64 -26.16
CA GLU A 55 17.61 -25.49 -25.27
C GLU A 55 16.25 -25.02 -24.75
N ALA A 56 15.20 -25.14 -25.57
CA ALA A 56 13.82 -24.80 -25.17
C ALA A 56 13.30 -25.76 -24.10
N ALA A 57 13.58 -27.06 -24.20
CA ALA A 57 13.23 -28.04 -23.17
C ALA A 57 13.94 -27.77 -21.83
N PHE A 58 15.24 -27.45 -21.86
CA PHE A 58 15.98 -27.07 -20.64
C PHE A 58 15.40 -25.78 -20.02
N THR A 59 15.14 -24.77 -20.85
CA THR A 59 14.53 -23.51 -20.42
C THR A 59 13.16 -23.74 -19.80
N ALA A 60 12.36 -24.67 -20.35
CA ALA A 60 11.04 -25.01 -19.83
C ALA A 60 11.05 -25.59 -18.41
N THR A 61 12.13 -26.24 -17.97
CA THR A 61 12.25 -26.75 -16.58
C THR A 61 12.21 -25.64 -15.53
N HIS A 62 12.63 -24.41 -15.90
CA HIS A 62 12.59 -23.23 -15.04
C HIS A 62 11.17 -22.71 -14.79
N LEU A 63 10.16 -23.22 -15.50
CA LEU A 63 8.76 -22.95 -15.18
C LEU A 63 8.28 -23.67 -13.91
N SER A 64 9.04 -24.63 -13.39
CA SER A 64 8.73 -25.28 -12.10
C SER A 64 8.55 -24.25 -10.98
N GLY A 65 7.45 -24.36 -10.24
CA GLY A 65 7.05 -23.41 -9.20
C GLY A 65 6.21 -22.23 -9.69
N THR A 66 6.08 -22.03 -11.01
CA THR A 66 5.22 -20.97 -11.57
C THR A 66 3.75 -21.32 -11.36
N LEU A 67 2.98 -20.36 -10.83
CA LEU A 67 1.54 -20.49 -10.63
C LEU A 67 0.80 -20.45 -11.97
N PHE A 68 0.22 -21.58 -12.38
CA PHE A 68 -0.54 -21.71 -13.62
C PHE A 68 -1.89 -22.38 -13.34
N GLY A 69 -2.99 -21.71 -13.70
CA GLY A 69 -4.35 -22.17 -13.35
C GLY A 69 -4.60 -22.30 -11.84
N GLY A 70 -3.85 -21.54 -11.01
CA GLY A 70 -3.97 -21.55 -9.56
C GLY A 70 -3.15 -22.61 -8.82
N ARG A 71 -2.32 -23.41 -9.53
CA ARG A 71 -1.39 -24.38 -8.93
C ARG A 71 0.04 -24.16 -9.41
N PRO A 72 1.07 -24.37 -8.57
CA PRO A 72 2.45 -24.33 -9.02
C PRO A 72 2.75 -25.52 -9.93
N LEU A 73 3.28 -25.26 -11.12
CA LEU A 73 3.74 -26.28 -12.07
C LEU A 73 4.92 -27.06 -11.51
N ALA A 74 5.05 -28.31 -11.91
CA ALA A 74 6.30 -29.06 -11.78
C ALA A 74 6.67 -29.56 -13.18
N VAL A 75 7.76 -29.03 -13.74
CA VAL A 75 8.24 -29.34 -15.09
C VAL A 75 9.58 -30.05 -15.00
N THR A 76 9.59 -31.33 -15.38
CA THR A 76 10.76 -32.20 -15.32
C THR A 76 11.18 -32.62 -16.72
N GLN A 77 12.48 -32.58 -17.01
CA GLN A 77 13.02 -33.10 -18.26
C GLN A 77 12.89 -34.63 -18.27
N MET A 78 12.46 -35.19 -19.40
CA MET A 78 12.32 -36.63 -19.59
C MET A 78 13.53 -37.16 -20.36
N ASP A 79 14.38 -37.92 -19.68
CA ASP A 79 15.38 -38.75 -20.34
C ASP A 79 14.76 -40.12 -20.63
N VAL A 80 14.50 -40.41 -21.91
CA VAL A 80 13.92 -41.69 -22.29
C VAL A 80 14.84 -42.42 -23.24
N THR A 81 15.62 -43.36 -22.69
CA THR A 81 16.10 -44.53 -23.43
C THR A 81 15.08 -45.64 -23.16
N ILE A 82 14.18 -45.93 -24.09
CA ILE A 82 13.34 -47.14 -24.04
C ILE A 82 13.98 -48.20 -24.94
N PRO A 83 14.23 -49.42 -24.45
CA PRO A 83 14.73 -50.51 -25.27
C PRO A 83 13.65 -50.94 -26.28
N VAL A 84 14.06 -51.06 -27.54
CA VAL A 84 13.23 -51.58 -28.64
C VAL A 84 12.94 -53.06 -28.38
N LEU A 85 11.66 -53.43 -28.32
CA LEU A 85 11.21 -54.83 -28.45
C LEU A 85 10.56 -55.03 -29.84
N PRO A 86 10.71 -56.21 -30.45
CA PRO A 86 10.48 -56.38 -31.88
C PRO A 86 9.00 -56.53 -32.23
N THR A 87 8.68 -56.14 -33.46
CA THR A 87 7.39 -56.27 -34.16
C THR A 87 6.88 -57.71 -34.25
N GLY A 88 5.59 -57.93 -34.00
CA GLY A 88 4.93 -59.23 -34.24
C GLY A 88 3.39 -59.22 -34.10
N THR A 89 2.72 -59.08 -35.24
CA THR A 89 1.44 -59.69 -35.71
C THR A 89 0.33 -60.19 -34.75
N ASN A 90 -0.89 -59.69 -35.03
CA ASN A 90 -2.19 -60.37 -35.19
C ASN A 90 -3.06 -60.90 -34.01
N THR A 91 -4.36 -60.70 -34.23
CA THR A 91 -5.58 -61.44 -33.79
C THR A 91 -6.32 -61.09 -32.49
N ALA A 92 -7.65 -61.13 -32.64
CA ALA A 92 -8.73 -60.73 -31.76
C ALA A 92 -9.04 -61.72 -30.63
N ALA A 93 -9.65 -61.23 -29.53
CA ALA A 93 -10.86 -61.78 -28.90
C ALA A 93 -11.24 -61.01 -27.61
N ARG A 94 -12.51 -60.59 -27.51
CA ARG A 94 -13.27 -60.31 -26.26
C ARG A 94 -13.74 -61.67 -25.66
N PRO A 95 -14.21 -61.82 -24.39
CA PRO A 95 -15.21 -60.96 -23.72
C PRO A 95 -15.20 -60.84 -22.16
N PHE A 96 -16.17 -60.06 -21.67
CA PHE A 96 -16.60 -59.80 -20.28
C PHE A 96 -16.99 -61.06 -19.47
N THR A 97 -16.89 -61.05 -18.12
CA THR A 97 -18.05 -61.14 -17.16
C THR A 97 -17.68 -61.29 -15.66
N ASN A 98 -18.54 -60.68 -14.82
CA ASN A 98 -19.08 -61.04 -13.49
C ASN A 98 -18.27 -61.01 -12.15
N LEU A 99 -18.59 -59.97 -11.34
CA LEU A 99 -19.27 -59.98 -10.03
C LEU A 99 -19.14 -61.17 -9.02
N THR A 100 -18.69 -60.80 -7.81
CA THR A 100 -19.14 -61.15 -6.44
C THR A 100 -18.78 -62.46 -5.71
N MET A 101 -18.34 -62.22 -4.45
CA MET A 101 -18.60 -62.91 -3.16
C MET A 101 -17.82 -64.18 -2.76
N GLN A 102 -17.06 -64.05 -1.65
CA GLN A 102 -16.88 -64.97 -0.51
C GLN A 102 -15.83 -64.35 0.44
N GLN A 103 -15.86 -64.39 1.77
CA GLN A 103 -16.75 -64.98 2.76
C GLN A 103 -16.42 -64.37 4.14
N GLN A 104 -17.35 -64.59 5.05
CA GLN A 104 -17.49 -64.15 6.44
C GLN A 104 -16.51 -64.78 7.46
N GLN A 105 -16.54 -64.19 8.67
CA GLN A 105 -16.30 -64.75 10.02
C GLN A 105 -14.88 -64.81 10.58
N ALA A 106 -14.60 -63.94 11.56
CA ALA A 106 -14.46 -64.31 12.97
C ALA A 106 -14.19 -63.07 13.84
N GLN A 107 -15.14 -62.69 14.70
CA GLN A 107 -14.85 -61.88 15.90
C GLN A 107 -15.98 -62.07 16.91
N GLN A 108 -15.66 -62.76 18.02
CA GLN A 108 -16.33 -62.64 19.30
C GLN A 108 -15.27 -62.21 20.31
N ALA A 109 -15.50 -61.14 21.05
CA ALA A 109 -16.01 -61.24 22.43
C ALA A 109 -15.72 -59.97 23.25
N VAL A 110 -16.75 -59.58 24.02
CA VAL A 110 -16.76 -58.81 25.27
C VAL A 110 -16.53 -57.29 25.22
N THR A 111 -17.60 -56.52 25.48
CA THR A 111 -17.71 -55.66 26.70
C THR A 111 -19.18 -55.30 26.94
N GLY A 112 -19.67 -55.46 28.18
CA GLY A 112 -21.03 -55.11 28.58
C GLY A 112 -21.08 -54.09 29.73
N ALA A 113 -21.93 -53.07 29.52
CA ALA A 113 -22.88 -52.45 30.47
C ALA A 113 -22.38 -51.36 31.49
N PRO A 114 -23.27 -50.51 32.07
CA PRO A 114 -23.51 -49.12 31.63
C PRO A 114 -23.64 -48.07 32.81
N PRO A 115 -24.57 -47.06 32.88
CA PRO A 115 -24.29 -45.60 32.90
C PRO A 115 -24.83 -44.80 34.15
N GLY A 116 -24.65 -43.46 34.23
CA GLY A 116 -25.42 -42.62 35.20
C GLY A 116 -25.10 -41.11 35.32
N SER A 117 -26.03 -40.27 34.79
CA SER A 117 -26.62 -38.98 35.26
C SER A 117 -25.84 -37.72 35.78
N LEU A 118 -26.29 -36.57 35.23
CA LEU A 118 -26.21 -35.11 35.55
C LEU A 118 -26.66 -34.67 36.99
N PRO A 119 -26.83 -33.37 37.41
CA PRO A 119 -26.44 -32.01 36.87
C PRO A 119 -25.97 -30.90 37.90
N GLN A 120 -25.51 -29.75 37.33
CA GLN A 120 -25.70 -28.30 37.69
C GLN A 120 -25.25 -27.63 39.03
N GLY A 121 -24.70 -26.39 38.92
CA GLY A 121 -25.05 -25.27 39.83
C GLY A 121 -24.05 -24.11 40.08
N VAL A 122 -24.32 -22.94 39.48
CA VAL A 122 -24.24 -21.54 40.03
C VAL A 122 -22.89 -20.78 40.21
N SER A 123 -23.01 -19.47 40.01
CA SER A 123 -22.08 -18.33 39.85
C SER A 123 -21.62 -17.63 41.16
N VAL A 124 -20.58 -16.78 41.08
CA VAL A 124 -20.47 -15.38 41.62
C VAL A 124 -19.11 -15.02 42.33
N MET A 125 -18.49 -13.89 41.90
CA MET A 125 -17.53 -12.90 42.52
C MET A 125 -16.41 -13.37 43.51
N ARG A 126 -15.21 -12.78 43.59
CA ARG A 126 -14.86 -11.43 44.14
C ARG A 126 -13.32 -11.18 44.16
N MET A 127 -12.95 -9.93 44.45
CA MET A 127 -11.63 -9.25 44.51
C MET A 127 -10.58 -9.72 45.55
N GLY A 128 -9.30 -9.31 45.32
CA GLY A 128 -8.24 -9.03 46.33
C GLY A 128 -6.82 -9.28 45.78
N ALA A 129 -6.00 -8.30 45.36
CA ALA A 129 -5.21 -7.30 46.09
C ALA A 129 -3.80 -7.77 46.56
N THR A 130 -2.74 -7.27 45.85
CA THR A 130 -1.39 -6.82 46.31
C THR A 130 -0.39 -7.90 46.84
N ILE A 131 0.91 -8.00 46.47
CA ILE A 131 2.06 -7.11 46.79
C ILE A 131 3.39 -7.62 46.09
N HIS A 132 4.30 -6.68 45.77
CA HIS A 132 5.78 -6.69 45.53
C HIS A 132 6.49 -7.35 44.31
N HIS A 133 7.39 -6.53 43.74
CA HIS A 133 8.44 -6.75 42.72
C HIS A 133 9.74 -7.27 43.38
N PRO A 134 10.68 -7.96 42.66
CA PRO A 134 11.70 -7.25 41.86
C PRO A 134 12.09 -7.94 40.54
N GLN A 135 13.02 -7.33 39.81
CA GLN A 135 13.43 -7.54 38.42
C GLN A 135 14.30 -8.79 38.17
N PHE A 136 14.10 -9.52 37.05
CA PHE A 136 15.06 -9.68 35.93
C PHE A 136 14.46 -10.53 34.78
N ASN A 137 15.04 -10.36 33.60
CA ASN A 137 14.65 -10.82 32.24
C ASN A 137 14.23 -12.29 32.06
N GLY A 138 13.34 -12.53 31.09
CA GLY A 138 13.24 -13.81 30.38
C GLY A 138 11.81 -14.23 30.00
N MET A 139 11.53 -14.20 28.70
CA MET A 139 10.51 -14.94 27.93
C MET A 139 9.40 -15.73 28.66
N GLY A 140 8.14 -15.47 28.29
CA GLY A 140 7.07 -16.48 28.35
C GLY A 140 5.66 -15.93 28.54
N MET A 141 4.71 -16.45 27.75
CA MET A 141 3.26 -16.19 27.70
C MET A 141 2.85 -14.95 26.87
N GLY A 142 2.10 -15.06 25.77
CA GLY A 142 1.08 -16.04 25.42
C GLY A 142 -0.29 -15.37 25.47
N MET A 143 -0.61 -14.54 24.46
CA MET A 143 -1.96 -14.02 24.23
C MET A 143 -2.28 -14.20 22.76
N GLY A 144 -3.10 -15.21 22.47
CA GLY A 144 -3.63 -15.51 21.15
C GLY A 144 -4.55 -14.38 20.68
N MET A 145 -4.20 -13.79 19.55
CA MET A 145 -5.10 -12.94 18.76
C MET A 145 -5.50 -13.72 17.52
N GLY A 146 -6.72 -14.28 17.56
CA GLY A 146 -7.39 -14.81 16.39
C GLY A 146 -7.69 -13.68 15.41
N MET A 147 -7.12 -13.76 14.22
CA MET A 147 -7.42 -12.90 13.08
C MET A 147 -8.80 -13.24 12.50
N PRO A 148 -9.73 -12.29 12.29
CA PRO A 148 -10.86 -12.47 11.40
C PRO A 148 -10.45 -12.14 9.96
N ASN A 149 -10.40 -13.18 9.11
CA ASN A 149 -10.33 -13.08 7.66
C ASN A 149 -11.70 -12.67 7.10
N GLN A 150 -11.89 -11.42 6.67
CA GLN A 150 -12.92 -11.06 5.68
C GLN A 150 -12.49 -9.84 4.84
N PHE A 151 -11.97 -10.11 3.64
CA PHE A 151 -11.92 -9.20 2.50
C PHE A 151 -12.99 -9.66 1.50
N GLN A 152 -13.94 -8.79 1.11
CA GLN A 152 -14.61 -8.83 -0.20
C GLN A 152 -15.22 -7.45 -0.57
N PRO A 153 -15.42 -7.18 -1.88
CA PRO A 153 -15.49 -5.82 -2.45
C PRO A 153 -16.93 -5.34 -2.68
N MET A 154 -17.15 -4.01 -2.64
CA MET A 154 -18.42 -3.37 -3.04
C MET A 154 -18.18 -2.33 -4.15
N TYR A 155 -18.87 -2.54 -5.27
CA TYR A 155 -19.15 -1.63 -6.39
C TYR A 155 -20.66 -1.28 -6.35
N GLY A 156 -21.04 -0.11 -6.87
CA GLY A 156 -22.42 0.19 -7.28
C GLY A 156 -22.93 1.58 -6.87
N SER A 157 -23.19 2.42 -7.88
CA SER A 157 -23.59 3.84 -7.87
C SER A 157 -24.92 4.17 -7.17
N PRO A 158 -25.28 5.47 -7.04
CA PRO A 158 -26.48 5.87 -7.78
C PRO A 158 -26.48 7.29 -8.36
N HIS A 159 -27.33 7.41 -9.39
CA HIS A 159 -27.79 8.63 -10.05
C HIS A 159 -28.56 9.57 -9.10
N MET A 160 -28.56 10.84 -9.48
CA MET A 160 -29.17 11.98 -8.82
C MET A 160 -30.46 12.38 -9.55
N THR A 161 -31.57 12.52 -8.83
CA THR A 161 -32.68 13.40 -9.24
C THR A 161 -33.31 14.09 -8.03
N LEU A 162 -33.43 15.41 -8.21
CA LEU A 162 -33.97 16.54 -7.44
C LEU A 162 -35.15 16.28 -6.47
N TYR A 163 -35.13 17.02 -5.36
CA TYR A 163 -36.20 17.10 -4.35
C TYR A 163 -36.78 18.53 -4.31
N ASN A 164 -38.10 18.67 -4.23
CA ASN A 164 -38.79 19.83 -3.64
C ASN A 164 -40.17 19.36 -3.08
N PRO A 165 -40.81 20.05 -2.12
CA PRO A 165 -40.85 19.59 -0.73
C PRO A 165 -42.26 19.64 -0.15
N THR A 166 -42.85 18.54 0.31
CA THR A 166 -43.94 18.62 1.29
C THR A 166 -44.27 17.25 1.88
N MET A 167 -44.70 17.26 3.14
CA MET A 167 -45.48 16.23 3.84
C MET A 167 -44.73 15.26 4.77
N THR A 168 -44.71 15.67 6.04
CA THR A 168 -45.21 14.98 7.25
C THR A 168 -44.78 13.54 7.55
N ALA A 169 -44.36 13.38 8.81
CA ALA A 169 -43.97 12.14 9.46
C ALA A 169 -45.01 11.01 9.32
N THR A 170 -44.60 9.91 8.70
CA THR A 170 -45.16 8.58 8.93
C THR A 170 -44.03 7.56 8.79
N GLN A 171 -44.02 6.56 9.66
CA GLN A 171 -42.96 5.57 9.84
C GLN A 171 -42.58 4.87 8.52
N TYR A 172 -41.39 5.17 7.97
CA TYR A 172 -40.81 4.38 6.89
C TYR A 172 -40.02 3.21 7.47
N THR A 173 -40.65 2.05 7.53
CA THR A 173 -39.95 0.77 7.54
C THR A 173 -39.27 0.62 6.17
N GLN A 174 -37.97 0.90 6.06
CA GLN A 174 -37.24 0.66 4.81
C GLN A 174 -37.20 -0.85 4.52
N GLN A 175 -37.94 -1.29 3.50
CA GLN A 175 -37.77 -2.61 2.90
C GLN A 175 -36.34 -2.75 2.35
N ARG A 176 -35.72 -3.91 2.58
CA ARG A 176 -34.38 -4.18 2.06
C ARG A 176 -34.47 -4.48 0.56
N PRO A 177 -33.38 -4.29 -0.23
CA PRO A 177 -33.34 -4.57 -1.67
C PRO A 177 -33.62 -6.04 -2.08
N SER A 178 -33.92 -6.94 -1.14
CA SER A 178 -34.29 -8.34 -1.38
C SER A 178 -35.79 -8.58 -1.53
N ASP A 179 -36.62 -7.55 -1.34
CA ASP A 179 -38.08 -7.69 -1.26
C ASP A 179 -38.79 -7.07 -2.48
N GLN A 180 -38.09 -6.90 -3.61
CA GLN A 180 -38.73 -6.48 -4.87
C GLN A 180 -39.54 -7.63 -5.49
N PRO A 181 -40.72 -7.36 -6.07
CA PRO A 181 -41.53 -8.40 -6.70
C PRO A 181 -40.76 -9.06 -7.85
N ILE A 182 -40.72 -10.39 -7.84
CA ILE A 182 -40.07 -11.19 -8.87
C ILE A 182 -40.97 -11.22 -10.11
N ASP A 183 -40.44 -10.77 -11.24
CA ASP A 183 -41.11 -10.85 -12.54
C ASP A 183 -41.11 -12.33 -13.01
N LEU A 184 -42.21 -13.04 -12.73
CA LEU A 184 -42.34 -14.48 -12.97
C LEU A 184 -42.28 -14.85 -14.46
N ASP A 185 -42.58 -13.92 -15.36
CA ASP A 185 -42.53 -14.14 -16.81
C ASP A 185 -41.10 -14.24 -17.34
N LYS A 186 -40.11 -13.72 -16.58
CA LYS A 186 -38.68 -13.77 -16.92
C LYS A 186 -37.92 -14.92 -16.22
N VAL A 187 -38.63 -15.81 -15.52
CA VAL A 187 -38.01 -16.95 -14.83
C VAL A 187 -37.90 -18.15 -15.76
N ASP A 188 -36.66 -18.53 -16.10
CA ASP A 188 -36.31 -19.65 -16.97
C ASP A 188 -35.61 -20.82 -16.24
N THR A 189 -35.49 -20.75 -14.91
CA THR A 189 -34.79 -21.74 -14.09
C THR A 189 -35.72 -22.66 -13.31
N LYS A 190 -35.27 -23.89 -13.08
CA LYS A 190 -35.93 -24.89 -12.21
C LYS A 190 -35.49 -24.79 -10.75
N THR A 191 -34.49 -23.96 -10.45
CA THR A 191 -33.86 -23.86 -9.13
C THR A 191 -34.33 -22.60 -8.40
N VAL A 192 -34.69 -22.75 -7.13
CA VAL A 192 -35.02 -21.63 -6.23
C VAL A 192 -34.09 -21.60 -5.01
N TYR A 193 -33.85 -20.42 -4.47
CA TYR A 193 -33.15 -20.19 -3.22
C TYR A 193 -34.16 -19.93 -2.10
N VAL A 194 -34.05 -20.70 -1.01
CA VAL A 194 -34.90 -20.57 0.18
C VAL A 194 -34.05 -20.16 1.38
N GLY A 195 -34.24 -18.94 1.89
CA GLY A 195 -33.50 -18.37 3.02
C GLY A 195 -34.31 -18.33 4.33
N ASN A 196 -33.64 -17.95 5.41
CA ASN A 196 -34.19 -17.82 6.78
C ASN A 196 -34.62 -19.15 7.43
N LEU A 197 -33.96 -20.25 7.06
CA LEU A 197 -34.27 -21.57 7.61
C LEU A 197 -33.74 -21.74 9.05
N PRO A 198 -34.45 -22.45 9.94
CA PRO A 198 -33.91 -22.88 11.22
C PRO A 198 -32.63 -23.73 11.08
N LEU A 199 -31.77 -23.76 12.10
CA LEU A 199 -30.56 -24.59 12.08
C LEU A 199 -30.88 -26.09 12.03
N THR A 200 -32.02 -26.48 12.61
CA THR A 200 -32.51 -27.85 12.74
C THR A 200 -33.36 -28.34 11.56
N VAL A 201 -33.58 -27.51 10.53
CA VAL A 201 -34.44 -27.87 9.39
C VAL A 201 -33.93 -29.14 8.69
N THR A 202 -34.84 -30.06 8.38
CA THR A 202 -34.53 -31.26 7.60
C THR A 202 -34.99 -31.13 6.16
N LYS A 203 -34.54 -32.04 5.30
CA LYS A 203 -34.92 -32.07 3.88
C LYS A 203 -36.41 -32.36 3.73
N GLU A 204 -36.92 -33.28 4.53
CA GLU A 204 -38.31 -33.76 4.51
C GLU A 204 -39.27 -32.62 4.85
N GLN A 205 -38.91 -31.76 5.81
CA GLN A 205 -39.70 -30.57 6.17
C GLN A 205 -39.77 -29.54 5.02
N LEU A 206 -38.71 -29.39 4.24
CA LEU A 206 -38.73 -28.50 3.06
C LEU A 206 -39.55 -29.11 1.92
N GLU A 207 -39.48 -30.43 1.74
CA GLU A 207 -40.29 -31.12 0.74
C GLU A 207 -41.78 -31.06 1.09
N GLU A 208 -42.14 -31.16 2.38
CA GLU A 208 -43.52 -31.03 2.86
C GLU A 208 -44.07 -29.60 2.66
N VAL A 209 -43.29 -28.57 2.99
CA VAL A 209 -43.76 -27.16 2.87
C VAL A 209 -43.97 -26.73 1.42
N PHE A 210 -43.22 -27.30 0.48
CA PHE A 210 -43.26 -26.96 -0.95
C PHE A 210 -43.90 -28.04 -1.83
N HIS A 211 -44.55 -29.05 -1.24
CA HIS A 211 -45.16 -30.16 -1.99
C HIS A 211 -46.24 -29.70 -3.00
N ASP A 212 -46.95 -28.62 -2.67
CA ASP A 212 -48.00 -28.01 -3.48
C ASP A 212 -47.46 -27.18 -4.67
N CYS A 213 -46.18 -26.81 -4.62
CA CYS A 213 -45.52 -26.05 -5.68
C CYS A 213 -45.10 -26.97 -6.85
N GLY A 214 -44.84 -28.25 -6.60
CA GLY A 214 -44.50 -29.25 -7.61
C GLY A 214 -43.51 -30.29 -7.09
N ARG A 215 -43.22 -31.32 -7.91
CA ARG A 215 -42.27 -32.37 -7.51
C ARG A 215 -40.85 -31.80 -7.38
N ILE A 216 -40.28 -31.94 -6.19
CA ILE A 216 -38.91 -31.53 -5.89
C ILE A 216 -37.97 -32.68 -6.23
N THR A 217 -36.95 -32.38 -7.03
CA THR A 217 -35.96 -33.38 -7.49
C THR A 217 -34.69 -33.33 -6.64
N ARG A 218 -34.36 -32.16 -6.07
CA ARG A 218 -33.17 -31.99 -5.23
C ARG A 218 -33.38 -30.89 -4.20
N VAL A 219 -32.90 -31.14 -2.98
CA VAL A 219 -32.79 -30.14 -1.92
C VAL A 219 -31.37 -30.14 -1.39
N ASN A 220 -30.71 -28.99 -1.38
CA ASN A 220 -29.37 -28.81 -0.82
C ASN A 220 -29.37 -27.72 0.25
N ILE A 221 -29.33 -28.12 1.52
CA ILE A 221 -29.38 -27.20 2.67
C ILE A 221 -27.96 -26.82 3.08
N ALA A 222 -27.60 -25.54 2.90
CA ALA A 222 -26.30 -24.99 3.20
C ALA A 222 -26.38 -23.87 4.27
N GLY A 223 -25.25 -23.58 4.90
CA GLY A 223 -25.17 -22.57 5.95
C GLY A 223 -23.95 -22.79 6.83
N LYS A 224 -23.38 -21.70 7.38
CA LYS A 224 -22.28 -21.79 8.34
C LYS A 224 -22.84 -22.07 9.74
N PRO A 225 -22.24 -22.96 10.55
CA PRO A 225 -22.67 -23.20 11.93
C PRO A 225 -22.67 -21.94 12.81
N THR A 226 -21.91 -20.92 12.42
CA THR A 226 -21.77 -19.64 13.11
C THR A 226 -22.84 -18.60 12.74
N HIS A 227 -23.75 -18.91 11.80
CA HIS A 227 -24.82 -18.01 11.37
C HIS A 227 -26.17 -18.45 11.99
N PRO A 228 -27.03 -17.54 12.47
CA PRO A 228 -28.27 -17.89 13.18
C PRO A 228 -29.38 -18.51 12.29
N THR A 229 -29.11 -18.72 11.00
CA THR A 229 -30.02 -19.30 9.99
C THR A 229 -29.25 -20.08 8.94
N ARG A 230 -29.95 -21.04 8.31
CA ARG A 230 -29.51 -21.75 7.11
C ARG A 230 -30.28 -21.25 5.88
N PHE A 231 -29.86 -21.73 4.72
CA PHE A 231 -30.57 -21.56 3.46
C PHE A 231 -30.52 -22.86 2.66
N ALA A 232 -31.38 -23.01 1.67
CA ALA A 232 -31.40 -24.15 0.79
C ALA A 232 -31.50 -23.72 -0.67
N PHE A 233 -30.96 -24.54 -1.56
CA PHE A 233 -31.29 -24.51 -2.98
C PHE A 233 -32.17 -25.71 -3.29
N MET A 234 -33.29 -25.47 -3.97
CA MET A 234 -34.28 -26.50 -4.29
C MET A 234 -34.52 -26.54 -5.80
N ASP A 235 -34.40 -27.72 -6.39
CA ASP A 235 -34.64 -27.95 -7.82
C ASP A 235 -36.00 -28.63 -8.02
N PHE A 236 -36.88 -28.00 -8.79
CA PHE A 236 -38.17 -28.55 -9.18
C PHE A 236 -38.06 -29.33 -10.50
N GLU A 237 -38.95 -30.30 -10.71
CA GLU A 237 -39.01 -31.05 -11.97
C GLU A 237 -39.35 -30.15 -13.16
N THR A 238 -40.19 -29.12 -12.93
CA THR A 238 -40.68 -28.16 -13.94
C THR A 238 -40.37 -26.72 -13.56
N VAL A 239 -40.19 -25.84 -14.57
CA VAL A 239 -39.99 -24.39 -14.36
C VAL A 239 -41.24 -23.75 -13.74
N GLU A 240 -42.43 -24.24 -14.11
CA GLU A 240 -43.69 -23.82 -13.50
C GLU A 240 -43.76 -24.13 -12.00
N GLY A 241 -43.15 -25.24 -11.55
CA GLY A 241 -43.04 -25.53 -10.12
C GLY A 241 -42.14 -24.56 -9.36
N ALA A 242 -41.04 -24.14 -9.99
CA ALA A 242 -40.16 -23.11 -9.45
C ALA A 242 -40.84 -21.73 -9.39
N LYS A 243 -41.62 -21.35 -10.42
CA LYS A 243 -42.43 -20.11 -10.41
C LYS A 243 -43.47 -20.11 -9.30
N LYS A 244 -44.17 -21.23 -9.07
CA LYS A 244 -45.12 -21.37 -7.95
C LYS A 244 -44.44 -21.19 -6.60
N ALA A 245 -43.27 -21.80 -6.40
CA ALA A 245 -42.49 -21.62 -5.17
C ALA A 245 -42.04 -20.16 -4.97
N LEU A 246 -41.63 -19.46 -6.04
CA LEU A 246 -41.25 -18.04 -5.98
C LEU A 246 -42.43 -17.10 -5.67
N SER A 247 -43.65 -17.50 -6.04
CA SER A 247 -44.88 -16.77 -5.70
C SER A 247 -45.41 -17.05 -4.29
N SER A 248 -44.87 -18.06 -3.59
CA SER A 248 -45.32 -18.43 -2.24
C SER A 248 -44.65 -17.56 -1.17
N THR A 249 -45.41 -16.64 -0.58
CA THR A 249 -44.92 -15.70 0.44
C THR A 249 -45.34 -16.07 1.86
N ASP A 250 -46.16 -17.10 2.01
CA ASP A 250 -46.83 -17.53 3.25
C ASP A 250 -46.19 -18.79 3.88
N LYS A 251 -45.11 -19.31 3.30
CA LYS A 251 -44.44 -20.52 3.77
C LYS A 251 -43.65 -20.27 5.05
N VAL A 252 -43.87 -21.10 6.07
CA VAL A 252 -43.26 -21.01 7.41
C VAL A 252 -42.73 -22.38 7.82
N ILE A 253 -41.56 -22.43 8.47
CA ILE A 253 -41.08 -23.63 9.18
C ILE A 253 -40.78 -23.24 10.63
N GLY A 254 -41.48 -23.87 11.58
CA GLY A 254 -41.43 -23.49 12.98
C GLY A 254 -42.03 -22.10 13.22
N ASP A 255 -41.28 -21.21 13.83
CA ASP A 255 -41.65 -19.80 14.07
C ASP A 255 -41.08 -18.83 13.00
N ARG A 256 -40.55 -19.36 11.89
CA ARG A 256 -39.80 -18.57 10.90
C ARG A 256 -40.46 -18.57 9.53
N ALA A 257 -40.84 -17.39 9.07
CA ALA A 257 -41.27 -17.18 7.68
C ALA A 257 -40.09 -17.37 6.72
N LEU A 258 -40.30 -18.17 5.68
CA LEU A 258 -39.30 -18.50 4.68
C LEU A 258 -39.16 -17.37 3.65
N ARG A 259 -37.98 -17.27 3.04
CA ARG A 259 -37.73 -16.29 1.97
C ARG A 259 -37.33 -17.01 0.68
N VAL A 260 -38.25 -17.06 -0.28
CA VAL A 260 -37.99 -17.71 -1.57
C VAL A 260 -37.57 -16.67 -2.61
N ASN A 261 -36.43 -16.89 -3.28
CA ASN A 261 -35.86 -15.99 -4.28
C ASN A 261 -35.19 -16.77 -5.41
N LEU A 262 -34.87 -16.08 -6.51
CA LEU A 262 -34.03 -16.67 -7.55
C LEU A 262 -32.58 -16.88 -7.05
N PRO A 263 -31.91 -17.98 -7.43
CA PRO A 263 -30.51 -18.20 -7.12
C PRO A 263 -29.66 -17.13 -7.81
N ARG A 264 -28.83 -16.42 -7.06
CA ARG A 264 -27.87 -15.48 -7.65
C ARG A 264 -26.72 -16.30 -8.26
N HIS A 265 -26.55 -16.18 -9.59
CA HIS A 265 -25.53 -16.78 -10.48
C HIS A 265 -26.03 -18.03 -11.23
N GLY A 266 -26.23 -17.88 -12.55
CA GLY A 266 -26.45 -18.98 -13.48
C GLY A 266 -25.13 -19.70 -13.80
N GLY A 267 -25.02 -20.94 -13.34
CA GLY A 267 -23.95 -21.88 -13.65
C GLY A 267 -24.16 -23.18 -12.85
N PRO A 268 -24.00 -24.37 -13.46
CA PRO A 268 -24.22 -25.64 -12.75
C PRO A 268 -23.17 -25.86 -11.65
N MET A 269 -23.63 -26.27 -10.47
CA MET A 269 -22.82 -26.49 -9.25
C MET A 269 -21.96 -27.77 -9.33
N PRO A 270 -20.63 -27.70 -9.12
CA PRO A 270 -19.79 -28.90 -8.96
C PRO A 270 -19.91 -29.55 -7.57
N PHE A 271 -19.76 -30.86 -7.61
CA PHE A 271 -19.76 -31.86 -6.54
C PHE A 271 -18.70 -31.55 -5.46
N MET A 272 -19.07 -30.89 -4.36
CA MET A 272 -18.24 -30.74 -3.15
C MET A 272 -19.07 -30.93 -1.88
N LEU A 273 -19.52 -32.17 -1.66
CA LEU A 273 -20.11 -32.66 -0.42
C LEU A 273 -19.70 -34.13 -0.22
N GLN A 274 -18.40 -34.40 -0.09
CA GLN A 274 -17.93 -35.71 0.40
C GLN A 274 -16.58 -35.68 1.15
N GLN A 275 -16.09 -34.52 1.60
CA GLN A 275 -14.83 -34.44 2.38
C GLN A 275 -14.98 -33.86 3.78
N ALA A 276 -16.18 -33.92 4.36
CA ALA A 276 -16.41 -33.48 5.74
C ALA A 276 -16.59 -34.66 6.75
N GLN A 277 -16.20 -35.89 6.40
CA GLN A 277 -16.37 -37.07 7.26
C GLN A 277 -15.13 -37.95 7.47
N MET A 278 -13.91 -37.53 7.10
CA MET A 278 -12.70 -38.37 7.26
C MET A 278 -11.57 -37.78 8.13
N MET A 279 -11.86 -36.90 9.09
CA MET A 279 -10.86 -36.42 10.06
C MET A 279 -11.19 -36.93 11.46
N GLN A 280 -10.73 -38.13 11.80
CA GLN A 280 -10.57 -38.60 13.17
C GLN A 280 -9.19 -39.23 13.39
N ALA A 281 -8.60 -38.85 14.53
CA ALA A 281 -7.40 -39.35 15.23
C ALA A 281 -5.99 -38.96 14.72
N PRO A 282 -5.08 -38.47 15.60
CA PRO A 282 -3.68 -38.20 15.27
C PRO A 282 -2.81 -39.46 15.36
N PRO A 283 -1.81 -39.66 14.46
CA PRO A 283 -0.82 -40.71 14.64
C PRO A 283 0.28 -40.30 15.63
N GLN A 284 0.73 -41.27 16.43
CA GLN A 284 1.78 -41.14 17.44
C GLN A 284 3.17 -40.90 16.84
N ALA A 285 4.00 -40.15 17.58
CA ALA A 285 5.39 -39.86 17.23
C ALA A 285 6.31 -41.06 17.49
N VAL A 286 7.20 -41.35 16.53
CA VAL A 286 8.34 -42.27 16.69
C VAL A 286 9.61 -41.43 16.81
N PRO A 287 10.53 -41.70 17.77
CA PRO A 287 11.75 -40.93 17.93
C PRO A 287 12.82 -41.32 16.89
N VAL A 288 13.48 -40.32 16.29
CA VAL A 288 14.66 -40.49 15.42
C VAL A 288 15.93 -40.13 16.22
N PRO A 289 17.02 -40.91 16.15
CA PRO A 289 18.21 -40.69 16.98
C PRO A 289 19.08 -39.51 16.49
N ALA A 290 19.83 -38.92 17.42
CA ALA A 290 20.61 -37.69 17.25
C ALA A 290 21.73 -37.82 16.19
N MET A 291 21.79 -36.85 15.28
CA MET A 291 22.80 -36.74 14.23
C MET A 291 23.93 -35.78 14.64
N ASP A 292 25.18 -36.17 14.41
CA ASP A 292 26.40 -35.40 14.70
C ASP A 292 26.43 -34.07 13.92
N ALA A 293 26.27 -32.97 14.65
CA ALA A 293 26.19 -31.60 14.12
C ALA A 293 27.47 -31.17 13.40
N THR A 294 28.61 -31.78 13.72
CA THR A 294 29.92 -31.42 13.17
C THR A 294 30.04 -31.87 11.72
N ARG A 295 29.67 -33.12 11.42
CA ARG A 295 29.70 -33.66 10.05
C ARG A 295 28.72 -32.95 9.12
N THR A 296 27.54 -32.58 9.64
CA THR A 296 26.53 -31.80 8.91
C THR A 296 27.06 -30.42 8.50
N ARG A 297 27.86 -29.78 9.36
CA ARG A 297 28.47 -28.48 9.07
C ARG A 297 29.52 -28.57 7.96
N TYR A 298 30.38 -29.59 7.98
CA TYR A 298 31.38 -29.83 6.93
C TYR A 298 30.73 -30.17 5.59
N LYS A 299 29.67 -30.99 5.60
CA LYS A 299 28.88 -31.32 4.42
C LYS A 299 28.31 -30.06 3.74
N ASN A 300 27.73 -29.15 4.52
CA ASN A 300 27.15 -27.92 4.00
C ASN A 300 28.20 -26.95 3.42
N ILE A 301 29.42 -26.92 3.98
CA ILE A 301 30.52 -26.12 3.46
C ILE A 301 30.99 -26.68 2.10
N LEU A 302 31.19 -27.99 2.00
CA LEU A 302 31.59 -28.65 0.75
C LEU A 302 30.55 -28.47 -0.36
N ILE A 303 29.26 -28.67 -0.04
CA ILE A 303 28.15 -28.41 -0.98
C ILE A 303 28.15 -26.95 -1.45
N GLY A 304 28.38 -26.01 -0.52
CA GLY A 304 28.46 -24.58 -0.84
C GLY A 304 29.66 -24.19 -1.72
N LEU A 305 30.74 -24.98 -1.72
CA LEU A 305 31.92 -24.76 -2.57
C LEU A 305 31.74 -25.40 -3.95
N VAL A 306 31.19 -26.62 -4.01
CA VAL A 306 30.83 -27.29 -5.27
C VAL A 306 29.83 -26.46 -6.08
N ASN A 307 28.79 -25.93 -5.42
CA ASN A 307 27.78 -25.09 -6.07
C ASN A 307 28.32 -23.74 -6.59
N ARG A 308 29.53 -23.35 -6.19
CA ARG A 308 30.22 -22.15 -6.67
C ARG A 308 31.27 -22.45 -7.75
N GLY A 309 31.29 -23.68 -8.28
CA GLY A 309 32.21 -24.09 -9.35
C GLY A 309 33.60 -24.49 -8.85
N GLY A 310 33.72 -24.91 -7.59
CA GLY A 310 34.98 -25.39 -7.01
C GLY A 310 35.48 -26.71 -7.61
N ASP A 311 36.72 -27.08 -7.30
CA ASP A 311 37.42 -28.26 -7.82
C ASP A 311 36.55 -29.55 -7.79
N PRO A 312 36.40 -30.29 -8.92
CA PRO A 312 35.69 -31.56 -8.98
C PRO A 312 36.13 -32.61 -7.94
N SER A 313 37.36 -32.54 -7.42
CA SER A 313 37.85 -33.42 -6.35
C SER A 313 37.05 -33.29 -5.03
N LEU A 314 36.31 -32.19 -4.83
CA LEU A 314 35.46 -31.94 -3.67
C LEU A 314 34.17 -32.76 -3.64
N LEU A 315 33.66 -33.19 -4.80
CA LEU A 315 32.52 -34.10 -4.88
C LEU A 315 32.87 -35.47 -4.29
N LYS A 316 34.07 -35.96 -4.57
CA LYS A 316 34.57 -37.23 -4.02
C LYS A 316 34.73 -37.17 -2.50
N LYS A 317 35.24 -36.05 -1.96
CA LYS A 317 35.32 -35.82 -0.51
C LYS A 317 33.94 -35.72 0.15
N LEU A 318 32.93 -35.21 -0.56
CA LEU A 318 31.54 -35.17 -0.07
C LEU A 318 30.93 -36.58 0.01
N GLU A 319 31.18 -37.42 -1.01
CA GLU A 319 30.74 -38.83 -1.03
C GLU A 319 31.42 -39.65 0.07
N GLU A 320 32.73 -39.47 0.29
CA GLU A 320 33.46 -40.12 1.40
C GLU A 320 32.93 -39.70 2.77
N LEU A 321 32.53 -38.43 2.93
CA LEU A 321 31.92 -37.93 4.17
C LEU A 321 30.55 -38.57 4.44
N ASP A 322 29.75 -38.75 3.39
CA ASP A 322 28.42 -39.37 3.45
C ASP A 322 28.50 -40.88 3.68
N ALA A 323 29.55 -41.53 3.19
CA ALA A 323 29.85 -42.93 3.45
C ALA A 323 30.39 -43.20 4.87
N GLY A 324 30.55 -42.16 5.69
CA GLY A 324 30.98 -42.29 7.07
C GLY A 324 32.48 -42.11 7.31
N GLY A 325 33.24 -41.66 6.31
CA GLY A 325 34.69 -41.46 6.36
C GLY A 325 35.15 -40.35 7.33
N PRO A 326 36.47 -40.24 7.57
CA PRO A 326 37.04 -39.24 8.46
C PRO A 326 36.76 -37.80 7.97
N LEU A 327 36.66 -36.84 8.90
CA LEU A 327 36.45 -35.43 8.54
C LEU A 327 37.69 -34.90 7.79
N PRO A 328 37.54 -34.16 6.67
CA PRO A 328 38.66 -33.72 5.86
C PRO A 328 39.36 -32.52 6.52
N ASP A 329 40.68 -32.45 6.42
CA ASP A 329 41.43 -31.25 6.80
C ASP A 329 41.15 -30.10 5.82
N LEU A 330 40.73 -28.95 6.36
CA LEU A 330 40.34 -27.76 5.58
C LEU A 330 41.54 -26.98 5.04
N SER A 331 42.75 -27.24 5.54
CA SER A 331 43.99 -26.59 5.08
C SER A 331 44.43 -27.05 3.68
N ASP A 332 43.95 -28.21 3.22
CA ASP A 332 44.25 -28.77 1.89
C ASP A 332 43.27 -28.33 0.79
N ILE A 333 42.32 -27.43 1.08
CA ILE A 333 41.33 -26.94 0.11
C ILE A 333 41.77 -25.60 -0.46
N ALA A 334 42.29 -25.62 -1.69
CA ALA A 334 42.79 -24.42 -2.38
C ALA A 334 41.73 -23.32 -2.48
N GLY A 335 42.04 -22.13 -1.92
CA GLY A 335 41.18 -20.95 -1.93
C GLY A 335 40.89 -20.32 -0.56
N PHE A 336 41.35 -20.91 0.54
CA PHE A 336 41.33 -20.29 1.87
C PHE A 336 42.62 -19.47 2.10
N SER A 337 42.58 -18.14 1.93
CA SER A 337 43.65 -17.25 2.43
C SER A 337 43.47 -16.98 3.93
N PRO A 338 44.52 -16.99 4.78
CA PRO A 338 44.42 -16.83 6.24
C PRO A 338 44.04 -15.43 6.76
N ASP A 339 43.69 -14.47 5.90
CA ASP A 339 43.61 -13.04 6.26
C ASP A 339 42.31 -12.60 6.98
N ILE A 340 41.39 -13.52 7.28
CA ILE A 340 40.16 -13.21 8.02
C ILE A 340 40.33 -13.34 9.55
N ALA A 341 41.49 -13.81 10.02
CA ALA A 341 41.83 -13.82 11.44
C ALA A 341 42.47 -12.51 11.96
N ALA A 342 42.80 -11.55 11.08
CA ALA A 342 43.59 -10.35 11.46
C ALA A 342 42.82 -9.02 11.56
N LEU A 343 41.52 -8.96 11.23
CA LEU A 343 40.74 -7.72 11.34
C LEU A 343 40.05 -7.59 12.70
N SER A 344 40.87 -7.58 13.75
CA SER A 344 40.53 -7.03 15.05
C SER A 344 41.74 -6.28 15.60
N ASN A 345 41.93 -5.03 15.19
CA ASN A 345 42.45 -3.93 16.01
C ASN A 345 42.62 -2.65 15.17
N ASP A 346 42.25 -1.53 15.82
CA ASP A 346 42.54 -0.11 15.50
C ASP A 346 42.23 0.42 14.07
N GLY A 347 42.02 1.71 13.78
CA GLY A 347 42.15 2.94 14.52
C GLY A 347 42.72 4.03 13.61
N SER A 348 41.85 4.73 12.85
CA SER A 348 42.10 6.00 12.11
C SER A 348 42.54 5.90 10.63
N PRO A 349 42.30 6.96 9.81
CA PRO A 349 42.12 6.85 8.36
C PRO A 349 43.35 7.28 7.54
N SER A 350 43.52 6.70 6.34
CA SER A 350 44.44 7.24 5.33
C SER A 350 43.80 7.28 3.93
N LYS A 351 44.15 8.35 3.21
CA LYS A 351 43.85 8.62 1.80
C LYS A 351 44.78 7.81 0.88
N SER A 352 44.27 7.30 -0.24
CA SER A 352 44.97 7.20 -1.54
C SER A 352 43.92 6.76 -2.59
N GLU A 353 43.64 7.63 -3.55
CA GLU A 353 44.11 7.64 -4.94
C GLU A 353 43.24 6.83 -5.90
N ALA A 354 42.81 7.53 -6.95
CA ALA A 354 41.85 7.09 -7.94
C ALA A 354 42.52 6.22 -8.99
N GLY A 355 42.03 4.99 -9.16
CA GLY A 355 42.22 4.18 -10.37
C GLY A 355 41.05 4.38 -11.35
N PRO A 356 41.26 4.19 -12.67
CA PRO A 356 40.24 4.43 -13.68
C PRO A 356 39.08 3.42 -13.57
N PRO A 357 37.85 3.79 -13.98
CA PRO A 357 36.70 2.91 -13.84
C PRO A 357 36.81 1.73 -14.81
N PRO A 358 36.42 0.51 -14.41
CA PRO A 358 36.31 -0.60 -15.34
C PRO A 358 35.19 -0.32 -16.35
N THR A 359 35.53 -0.61 -17.60
CA THR A 359 34.70 -0.50 -18.81
C THR A 359 33.32 -1.13 -18.67
N ALA A 360 32.35 -0.47 -19.30
CA ALA A 360 30.93 -0.75 -19.35
C ALA A 360 30.58 -2.24 -19.47
N ALA A 361 30.13 -2.83 -18.37
CA ALA A 361 29.30 -4.02 -18.40
C ALA A 361 27.85 -3.60 -18.63
N THR A 362 27.27 -4.10 -19.71
CA THR A 362 25.87 -3.95 -20.12
C THR A 362 24.91 -4.08 -18.94
N HIS A 363 24.07 -3.04 -18.76
CA HIS A 363 23.02 -2.98 -17.74
C HIS A 363 22.02 -4.13 -17.88
N SER A 364 22.16 -5.17 -17.04
CA SER A 364 21.07 -6.09 -16.76
C SER A 364 20.16 -5.47 -15.69
N THR A 365 19.02 -4.95 -16.13
CA THR A 365 17.93 -4.42 -15.30
C THR A 365 17.46 -5.48 -14.28
N PRO A 366 17.19 -5.13 -13.00
CA PRO A 366 16.62 -6.11 -12.06
C PRO A 366 15.20 -6.49 -12.52
N PRO A 367 14.81 -7.77 -12.47
CA PRO A 367 13.49 -8.21 -12.91
C PRO A 367 12.51 -8.03 -11.74
N HIS A 368 11.86 -6.88 -11.62
CA HIS A 368 10.58 -6.77 -10.90
C HIS A 368 9.86 -5.46 -11.27
N PHE A 369 9.20 -5.48 -12.42
CA PHE A 369 7.92 -4.85 -12.79
C PHE A 369 7.77 -5.12 -14.28
N ALA A 370 7.22 -6.28 -14.65
CA ALA A 370 6.90 -6.57 -16.03
C ALA A 370 5.96 -5.46 -16.55
N SER A 371 6.43 -4.64 -17.48
CA SER A 371 5.66 -3.64 -18.19
C SER A 371 4.63 -4.36 -19.08
N MET A 372 3.46 -4.66 -18.54
CA MET A 372 2.34 -5.10 -19.37
C MET A 372 1.86 -3.94 -20.24
N GLY A 373 2.17 -3.99 -21.54
CA GLY A 373 1.39 -3.36 -22.61
C GLY A 373 1.38 -1.83 -22.75
N LEU A 374 2.29 -1.09 -22.11
CA LEU A 374 2.38 0.36 -22.34
C LEU A 374 2.90 0.66 -23.75
N THR A 375 2.17 1.50 -24.48
CA THR A 375 2.65 2.11 -25.73
C THR A 375 3.61 3.24 -25.40
N LYS A 376 4.75 3.27 -26.10
CA LYS A 376 5.89 4.15 -25.77
C LYS A 376 6.14 5.27 -26.79
N THR A 377 5.52 5.17 -27.96
CA THR A 377 5.65 6.14 -29.05
C THR A 377 4.29 6.36 -29.70
N TYR A 378 4.11 7.50 -30.34
CA TYR A 378 3.02 7.72 -31.28
C TYR A 378 3.10 6.76 -32.48
N LYS A 379 2.05 6.73 -33.29
CA LYS A 379 1.96 5.86 -34.48
C LYS A 379 3.04 6.16 -35.54
N ASP A 380 3.53 7.40 -35.56
CA ASP A 380 4.62 7.87 -36.43
C ASP A 380 6.03 7.61 -35.84
N GLY A 381 6.12 6.98 -34.66
CA GLY A 381 7.38 6.70 -33.97
C GLY A 381 7.92 7.83 -33.11
N SER A 382 7.32 9.02 -33.12
CA SER A 382 7.71 10.15 -32.27
C SER A 382 7.29 9.94 -30.80
N THR A 383 7.89 10.71 -29.88
CA THR A 383 7.54 10.72 -28.45
C THR A 383 7.11 12.12 -27.99
N PRO A 384 6.22 12.23 -26.99
CA PRO A 384 5.82 13.53 -26.44
C PRO A 384 6.98 14.20 -25.68
N THR A 385 7.01 15.52 -25.71
CA THR A 385 7.88 16.35 -24.85
C THR A 385 7.16 16.64 -23.54
N VAL A 386 7.83 16.41 -22.41
CA VAL A 386 7.26 16.60 -21.07
C VAL A 386 8.03 17.65 -20.29
N ALA A 387 7.34 18.64 -19.74
CA ALA A 387 7.90 19.57 -18.77
C ALA A 387 7.49 19.15 -17.35
N ILE A 388 8.47 19.03 -16.45
CA ILE A 388 8.25 18.72 -15.03
C ILE A 388 8.63 19.94 -14.20
N ILE A 389 7.71 20.43 -13.36
CA ILE A 389 7.95 21.60 -12.51
C ILE A 389 8.20 21.13 -11.07
N GLY A 390 9.43 21.32 -10.58
CA GLY A 390 9.90 20.94 -9.26
C GLY A 390 10.64 19.59 -9.21
N ALA A 391 11.77 19.54 -8.51
CA ALA A 391 12.62 18.36 -8.32
C ALA A 391 12.54 17.79 -6.88
N GLY A 392 11.36 17.89 -6.26
CA GLY A 392 11.03 17.12 -5.05
C GLY A 392 10.69 15.65 -5.36
N PHE A 393 10.17 14.92 -4.37
CA PHE A 393 9.72 13.53 -4.54
C PHE A 393 8.76 13.35 -5.72
N SER A 394 7.85 14.31 -5.94
CA SER A 394 6.89 14.28 -7.06
C SER A 394 7.57 14.30 -8.43
N GLY A 395 8.43 15.30 -8.67
CA GLY A 395 9.11 15.43 -9.96
C GLY A 395 10.14 14.33 -10.20
N MET A 396 10.86 13.91 -9.16
CA MET A 396 11.75 12.74 -9.26
C MET A 396 10.98 11.47 -9.62
N CYS A 397 9.84 11.21 -8.98
CA CYS A 397 9.00 10.05 -9.31
C CYS A 397 8.54 10.11 -10.78
N ALA A 398 8.06 11.28 -11.22
CA ALA A 398 7.62 11.49 -12.59
C ALA A 398 8.76 11.22 -13.60
N ALA A 399 9.92 11.86 -13.41
CA ALA A 399 11.09 11.69 -14.27
C ALA A 399 11.54 10.23 -14.36
N ILE A 400 11.67 9.54 -13.21
CA ILE A 400 12.10 8.14 -13.17
C ILE A 400 11.08 7.24 -13.85
N ARG A 401 9.78 7.46 -13.66
CA ARG A 401 8.74 6.63 -14.30
C ARG A 401 8.65 6.87 -15.80
N LEU A 402 8.81 8.11 -16.27
CA LEU A 402 8.92 8.41 -17.70
C LEU A 402 10.08 7.63 -18.33
N GLN A 403 11.27 7.65 -17.71
CA GLN A 403 12.44 6.89 -18.18
C GLN A 403 12.20 5.38 -18.12
N THR A 404 11.79 4.86 -16.97
CA THR A 404 11.80 3.41 -16.69
C THR A 404 10.59 2.67 -17.28
N GLN A 405 9.43 3.32 -17.41
CA GLN A 405 8.22 2.68 -17.92
C GLN A 405 7.91 3.02 -19.37
N LEU A 406 8.13 4.28 -19.78
CA LEU A 406 7.86 4.72 -21.16
C LEU A 406 9.11 4.80 -22.04
N ASN A 407 10.31 4.62 -21.48
CA ASN A 407 11.57 4.87 -22.18
C ASN A 407 11.66 6.31 -22.75
N LEU A 408 11.02 7.25 -22.08
CA LEU A 408 10.93 8.63 -22.56
C LEU A 408 12.12 9.44 -22.04
N GLN A 409 12.85 10.04 -22.97
CA GLN A 409 14.02 10.88 -22.69
C GLN A 409 13.78 12.36 -23.02
N THR A 410 12.66 12.66 -23.67
CA THR A 410 12.23 14.01 -24.09
C THR A 410 11.51 14.72 -22.95
N PHE A 411 12.22 14.93 -21.84
CA PHE A 411 11.69 15.71 -20.73
C PHE A 411 12.76 16.59 -20.08
N ASP A 412 12.31 17.73 -19.57
CA ASP A 412 13.10 18.64 -18.75
C ASP A 412 12.44 18.81 -17.38
N VAL A 413 13.25 18.90 -16.33
CA VAL A 413 12.80 19.22 -14.98
C VAL A 413 13.29 20.61 -14.61
N PHE A 414 12.41 21.47 -14.10
CA PHE A 414 12.75 22.82 -13.68
C PHE A 414 12.71 22.91 -12.15
N GLU A 415 13.80 23.34 -11.52
CA GLU A 415 13.89 23.46 -10.06
C GLU A 415 14.40 24.86 -9.70
N LEU A 416 13.67 25.53 -8.80
CA LEU A 416 13.97 26.88 -8.32
C LEU A 416 15.24 26.87 -7.46
N GLU A 417 15.46 25.79 -6.72
CA GLU A 417 16.58 25.61 -5.82
C GLU A 417 17.86 25.18 -6.54
N PRO A 418 19.04 25.32 -5.93
CA PRO A 418 20.32 24.92 -6.53
C PRO A 418 20.60 23.42 -6.47
N ASP A 419 19.76 22.63 -5.81
CA ASP A 419 19.82 21.18 -5.75
C ASP A 419 18.40 20.62 -5.61
N LEU A 420 18.25 19.32 -5.86
CA LEU A 420 16.98 18.61 -5.70
C LEU A 420 16.65 18.40 -4.23
N GLY A 421 15.39 18.07 -3.95
CA GLY A 421 14.96 17.69 -2.61
C GLY A 421 13.63 18.31 -2.19
N GLY A 422 13.24 19.43 -2.80
CA GLY A 422 12.03 20.18 -2.46
C GLY A 422 11.99 20.49 -0.96
N THR A 423 10.95 20.00 -0.26
CA THR A 423 10.81 20.17 1.20
C THR A 423 12.07 19.79 1.97
N TRP A 424 12.76 18.72 1.58
CA TRP A 424 13.95 18.22 2.26
C TRP A 424 15.23 18.96 1.88
N TRP A 425 15.21 19.77 0.82
CA TRP A 425 16.28 20.73 0.56
C TRP A 425 16.08 22.00 1.42
N ALA A 426 14.87 22.57 1.40
CA ALA A 426 14.59 23.85 2.05
C ALA A 426 14.58 23.78 3.59
N ASN A 427 14.03 22.71 4.19
CA ASN A 427 13.78 22.66 5.63
C ASN A 427 14.95 22.07 6.41
N THR A 428 16.00 22.86 6.63
CA THR A 428 17.24 22.44 7.31
C THR A 428 17.32 22.86 8.77
N TYR A 429 16.19 23.20 9.41
CA TYR A 429 16.18 23.62 10.81
C TYR A 429 16.56 22.46 11.75
N PRO A 430 17.17 22.74 12.92
CA PRO A 430 17.53 21.71 13.89
C PRO A 430 16.33 20.87 14.31
N GLY A 431 16.47 19.55 14.24
CA GLY A 431 15.41 18.60 14.58
C GLY A 431 14.46 18.24 13.44
N ALA A 432 14.59 18.86 12.26
CA ALA A 432 13.79 18.54 11.08
C ALA A 432 13.85 17.02 10.77
N ALA A 433 12.69 16.37 10.79
CA ALA A 433 12.57 14.94 10.56
C ALA A 433 11.19 14.55 10.02
N CYS A 434 11.09 13.37 9.42
CA CYS A 434 9.80 12.85 8.97
C CYS A 434 8.98 12.31 10.14
N ASP A 435 7.68 12.61 10.13
CA ASP A 435 6.69 12.09 11.09
C ASP A 435 6.10 10.74 10.64
N VAL A 436 6.54 10.20 9.50
CA VAL A 436 6.17 8.89 8.96
C VAL A 436 7.35 7.95 9.15
N ALA A 437 7.09 6.66 9.39
CA ALA A 437 8.16 5.68 9.43
C ALA A 437 8.94 5.69 8.10
N CYS A 438 10.26 5.86 8.15
CA CYS A 438 11.10 6.06 6.97
C CYS A 438 10.99 4.93 5.95
N ILE A 439 10.70 3.70 6.41
CA ILE A 439 10.46 2.57 5.51
C ILE A 439 9.25 2.81 4.58
N ASN A 440 8.23 3.57 5.01
CA ASN A 440 7.11 4.00 4.15
C ASN A 440 7.33 5.38 3.52
N TYR A 441 8.41 6.07 3.88
CA TYR A 441 8.79 7.37 3.32
C TYR A 441 10.01 7.23 2.40
N GLN A 442 9.87 6.32 1.45
CA GLN A 442 10.81 6.02 0.37
C GLN A 442 9.99 5.60 -0.87
N PHE A 443 10.59 5.65 -2.06
CA PHE A 443 9.93 5.12 -3.25
C PHE A 443 9.77 3.60 -3.14
N SER A 444 8.61 3.09 -3.57
CA SER A 444 8.32 1.65 -3.58
C SER A 444 9.25 0.87 -4.51
N PHE A 445 9.76 1.54 -5.54
CA PHE A 445 10.71 1.01 -6.52
C PHE A 445 12.18 1.23 -6.15
N GLU A 446 12.49 2.02 -5.10
CA GLU A 446 13.85 2.23 -4.58
C GLU A 446 13.89 2.09 -3.05
N PRO A 447 13.78 0.87 -2.52
CA PRO A 447 13.87 0.65 -1.08
C PRO A 447 15.25 1.06 -0.52
N ASN A 448 15.27 1.65 0.67
CA ASN A 448 16.50 1.95 1.41
C ASN A 448 16.61 1.03 2.63
N TYR A 449 17.63 0.17 2.64
CA TYR A 449 17.85 -0.81 3.71
C TYR A 449 18.70 -0.27 4.86
N ASP A 450 19.30 0.90 4.67
CA ASP A 450 20.32 1.44 5.58
C ASP A 450 19.79 2.58 6.48
N TRP A 451 18.46 2.74 6.58
CA TRP A 451 17.86 3.74 7.47
C TRP A 451 18.42 3.64 8.89
N SER A 452 18.77 4.78 9.49
CA SER A 452 19.38 4.85 10.81
C SER A 452 18.37 4.63 11.94
N HIS A 453 17.16 5.17 11.78
CA HIS A 453 16.09 5.18 12.78
C HIS A 453 14.74 5.01 12.12
N ARG A 454 13.73 4.62 12.91
CA ARG A 454 12.35 4.51 12.43
C ARG A 454 11.82 5.80 11.79
N PHE A 455 12.20 6.96 12.30
CA PHE A 455 11.81 8.25 11.75
C PHE A 455 13.07 9.05 11.40
N ALA A 456 13.42 9.06 10.12
CA ALA A 456 14.68 9.60 9.64
C ALA A 456 14.74 11.15 9.75
N PRO A 457 15.91 11.72 10.12
CA PRO A 457 16.16 13.15 10.06
C PRO A 457 16.23 13.63 8.61
N GLN A 458 16.02 14.94 8.40
CA GLN A 458 15.99 15.56 7.07
C GLN A 458 17.25 15.24 6.24
N ALA A 459 18.44 15.34 6.84
CA ALA A 459 19.70 15.11 6.11
C ALA A 459 19.78 13.69 5.53
N GLU A 460 19.26 12.69 6.23
CA GLU A 460 19.26 11.30 5.77
C GLU A 460 18.27 11.09 4.61
N ILE A 461 17.11 11.76 4.67
CA ILE A 461 16.12 11.72 3.59
C ILE A 461 16.66 12.42 2.34
N LEU A 462 17.29 13.59 2.50
CA LEU A 462 17.93 14.29 1.38
C LEU A 462 19.06 13.45 0.77
N ALA A 463 19.88 12.78 1.59
CA ALA A 463 20.90 11.87 1.11
C ALA A 463 20.32 10.68 0.32
N TYR A 464 19.19 10.12 0.77
CA TYR A 464 18.44 9.11 0.02
C TYR A 464 17.99 9.65 -1.35
N MET A 465 17.37 10.84 -1.39
CA MET A 465 16.91 11.46 -2.63
C MET A 465 18.07 11.67 -3.61
N ARG A 466 19.20 12.24 -3.15
CA ARG A 466 20.39 12.45 -3.97
C ARG A 466 20.96 11.15 -4.53
N ARG A 467 21.00 10.08 -3.72
CA ARG A 467 21.45 8.76 -4.18
C ARG A 467 20.55 8.20 -5.27
N VAL A 468 19.23 8.28 -5.10
CA VAL A 468 18.26 7.85 -6.11
C VAL A 468 18.41 8.69 -7.39
N ALA A 469 18.52 10.01 -7.27
CA ALA A 469 18.71 10.89 -8.43
C ALA A 469 19.97 10.57 -9.22
N LYS A 470 21.09 10.28 -8.54
CA LYS A 470 22.33 9.83 -9.18
C LYS A 470 22.17 8.48 -9.88
N LYS A 471 21.48 7.52 -9.27
CA LYS A 471 21.22 6.20 -9.87
C LYS A 471 20.51 6.30 -11.22
N TYR A 472 19.63 7.29 -11.37
CA TYR A 472 18.82 7.52 -12.58
C TYR A 472 19.32 8.69 -13.46
N ASN A 473 20.53 9.21 -13.20
CA ASN A 473 21.11 10.35 -13.93
C ASN A 473 20.15 11.55 -14.06
N LEU A 474 19.40 11.88 -13.01
CA LEU A 474 18.41 12.97 -13.06
C LEU A 474 19.08 14.35 -13.07
N TYR A 475 20.29 14.50 -12.52
CA TYR A 475 20.98 15.78 -12.44
C TYR A 475 21.16 16.43 -13.82
N ASP A 476 21.43 15.64 -14.86
CA ASP A 476 21.63 16.14 -16.23
C ASP A 476 20.32 16.58 -16.91
N ARG A 477 19.17 16.23 -16.31
CA ARG A 477 17.82 16.58 -16.80
C ARG A 477 17.18 17.71 -16.00
N ILE A 478 17.80 18.12 -14.89
CA ILE A 478 17.27 19.17 -14.03
C ILE A 478 17.97 20.49 -14.34
N ARG A 479 17.17 21.48 -14.73
CA ARG A 479 17.57 22.89 -14.82
C ARG A 479 17.38 23.51 -13.44
N PHE A 480 18.45 23.52 -12.65
CA PHE A 480 18.49 24.14 -11.33
C PHE A 480 18.47 25.66 -11.42
N ARG A 481 18.12 26.31 -10.30
CA ARG A 481 17.98 27.76 -10.21
C ARG A 481 17.10 28.33 -11.33
N THR A 482 16.12 27.58 -11.81
CA THR A 482 15.28 27.96 -12.94
C THR A 482 13.84 27.99 -12.48
N GLU A 483 13.30 29.20 -12.39
CA GLU A 483 11.90 29.44 -12.04
C GLU A 483 11.06 29.44 -13.31
N ILE A 484 10.06 28.56 -13.39
CA ILE A 484 8.96 28.75 -14.34
C ILE A 484 8.15 29.94 -13.84
N THR A 485 7.90 30.92 -14.70
CA THR A 485 7.13 32.14 -14.36
C THR A 485 5.74 32.15 -14.97
N HIS A 486 5.54 31.41 -16.07
CA HIS A 486 4.27 31.37 -16.79
C HIS A 486 4.10 30.03 -17.52
N VAL A 487 2.87 29.53 -17.60
CA VAL A 487 2.50 28.28 -18.27
C VAL A 487 1.17 28.50 -19.01
N GLU A 488 1.19 28.50 -20.35
CA GLU A 488 0.02 28.79 -21.17
C GLU A 488 -0.24 27.71 -22.23
N TRP A 489 -1.51 27.32 -22.38
CA TRP A 489 -1.93 26.40 -23.43
C TRP A 489 -2.21 27.13 -24.73
N HIS A 490 -1.50 26.76 -25.79
CA HIS A 490 -1.75 27.26 -27.14
C HIS A 490 -2.55 26.26 -27.96
N GLN A 491 -3.81 26.60 -28.22
CA GLN A 491 -4.77 25.75 -28.92
C GLN A 491 -4.33 25.40 -30.35
N ASP A 492 -3.82 26.37 -31.11
CA ASP A 492 -3.40 26.19 -32.52
C ASP A 492 -2.21 25.25 -32.66
N ARG A 493 -1.34 25.21 -31.64
CA ARG A 493 -0.14 24.36 -31.59
C ARG A 493 -0.38 23.03 -30.85
N GLN A 494 -1.48 22.93 -30.10
CA GLN A 494 -1.80 21.82 -29.20
C GLN A 494 -0.68 21.54 -28.16
N LYS A 495 -0.07 22.61 -27.63
CA LYS A 495 1.06 22.53 -26.70
C LYS A 495 0.97 23.55 -25.58
N TRP A 496 1.67 23.24 -24.49
CA TRP A 496 2.00 24.20 -23.44
C TRP A 496 3.25 24.97 -23.81
N VAL A 497 3.25 26.28 -23.54
CA VAL A 497 4.45 27.13 -23.52
C VAL A 497 4.74 27.50 -22.07
N LEU A 498 5.98 27.27 -21.65
CA LEU A 498 6.46 27.55 -20.31
C LEU A 498 7.56 28.60 -20.39
N ASP A 499 7.31 29.79 -19.85
CA ASP A 499 8.33 30.82 -19.69
C ASP A 499 9.12 30.56 -18.41
N TYR A 500 10.43 30.74 -18.48
CA TYR A 500 11.31 30.54 -17.35
C TYR A 500 12.37 31.62 -17.23
N VAL A 501 12.87 31.78 -16.01
CA VAL A 501 13.99 32.65 -15.65
C VAL A 501 15.03 31.85 -14.88
N ASN A 502 16.29 31.90 -15.34
CA ASN A 502 17.41 31.41 -14.56
C ASN A 502 17.76 32.45 -13.49
N LEU A 503 17.58 32.09 -12.22
CA LEU A 503 17.77 32.97 -11.06
C LEU A 503 19.24 33.30 -10.77
N ALA A 504 20.20 32.55 -11.33
CA ALA A 504 21.62 32.89 -11.20
C ALA A 504 22.09 33.89 -12.26
N THR A 505 21.60 33.77 -13.50
CA THR A 505 22.07 34.59 -14.63
C THR A 505 21.10 35.70 -15.03
N GLY A 506 19.83 35.61 -14.61
CA GLY A 506 18.73 36.47 -15.08
C GLY A 506 18.24 36.13 -16.50
N GLU A 507 18.80 35.09 -17.13
CA GLU A 507 18.42 34.66 -18.48
C GLU A 507 16.95 34.23 -18.52
N LYS A 508 16.22 34.75 -19.51
CA LYS A 508 14.82 34.40 -19.76
C LYS A 508 14.73 33.50 -20.98
N GLY A 509 13.87 32.50 -20.93
CA GLY A 509 13.61 31.63 -22.05
C GLY A 509 12.20 31.06 -22.03
N ALA A 510 11.87 30.31 -23.07
CA ALA A 510 10.60 29.59 -23.17
C ALA A 510 10.85 28.14 -23.61
N MET A 511 9.96 27.23 -23.21
CA MET A 511 9.96 25.83 -23.62
C MET A 511 8.55 25.44 -24.08
N GLU A 512 8.45 24.71 -25.19
CA GLU A 512 7.21 24.03 -25.55
C GLU A 512 7.19 22.60 -24.99
N ALA A 513 6.04 22.17 -24.50
CA ALA A 513 5.82 20.79 -24.06
C ALA A 513 4.43 20.30 -24.45
N ASP A 514 4.32 19.02 -24.79
CA ASP A 514 3.02 18.37 -25.04
C ASP A 514 2.30 18.13 -23.71
N ILE A 515 3.06 17.82 -22.64
CA ILE A 515 2.57 17.46 -21.31
C ILE A 515 3.26 18.30 -20.23
N VAL A 516 2.51 18.71 -19.20
CA VAL A 516 3.06 19.34 -17.99
C VAL A 516 2.75 18.50 -16.75
N LEU A 517 3.80 18.11 -16.01
CA LEU A 517 3.69 17.46 -14.71
C LEU A 517 4.14 18.43 -13.62
N SER A 518 3.18 18.98 -12.88
CA SER A 518 3.45 19.98 -11.84
C SER A 518 3.66 19.33 -10.48
N GLY A 519 4.91 19.32 -10.01
CA GLY A 519 5.34 18.83 -8.69
C GLY A 519 5.74 19.96 -7.73
N VAL A 520 5.13 21.14 -7.86
CA VAL A 520 5.53 22.37 -7.13
C VAL A 520 5.44 22.25 -5.60
N GLY A 521 4.57 21.39 -5.08
CA GLY A 521 4.41 21.12 -3.64
C GLY A 521 3.67 22.22 -2.87
N GLY A 522 2.69 21.81 -2.06
CA GLY A 522 1.81 22.75 -1.32
C GLY A 522 2.37 23.30 -0.01
N LEU A 523 3.52 22.83 0.47
CA LEU A 523 4.15 23.25 1.74
C LEU A 523 5.55 23.82 1.48
N ARG A 524 5.63 24.86 0.64
CA ARG A 524 6.90 25.51 0.24
C ARG A 524 6.99 26.98 0.63
N ILE A 525 5.93 27.77 0.41
CA ILE A 525 5.95 29.22 0.59
C ILE A 525 5.77 29.52 2.08
N PRO A 526 6.76 30.10 2.77
CA PRO A 526 6.65 30.45 4.19
C PRO A 526 5.47 31.38 4.47
N GLN A 527 4.70 31.09 5.52
CA GLN A 527 3.70 32.03 6.02
C GLN A 527 4.35 32.95 7.05
N ILE A 528 4.73 34.16 6.65
CA ILE A 528 5.36 35.16 7.53
C ILE A 528 4.30 36.20 7.94
N PRO A 529 3.86 36.25 9.21
CA PRO A 529 2.91 37.26 9.64
C PRO A 529 3.52 38.66 9.62
N LYS A 530 2.83 39.63 8.97
CA LYS A 530 3.28 41.02 8.80
C LYS A 530 3.71 41.70 10.10
N GLN A 531 3.07 41.35 11.23
CA GLN A 531 3.42 41.90 12.54
C GLN A 531 4.88 41.70 12.95
N PHE A 532 5.60 40.73 12.36
CA PHE A 532 7.01 40.47 12.64
C PHE A 532 7.97 41.19 11.68
N GLU A 533 7.47 41.90 10.67
CA GLU A 533 8.28 42.68 9.73
C GLU A 533 9.02 43.82 10.44
N THR A 534 8.43 44.40 11.49
CA THR A 534 9.00 45.51 12.27
C THR A 534 10.03 45.09 13.33
N PHE A 535 10.23 43.79 13.57
CA PHE A 535 11.29 43.32 14.46
C PHE A 535 12.67 43.61 13.85
N GLU A 536 13.52 44.34 14.55
CA GLU A 536 14.80 44.83 14.03
C GLU A 536 15.94 43.80 14.16
N GLY A 537 15.81 42.84 15.09
CA GLY A 537 16.80 41.79 15.29
C GLY A 537 16.75 40.66 14.26
N PRO A 538 17.70 39.70 14.35
CA PRO A 538 17.69 38.50 13.52
C PRO A 538 16.37 37.73 13.58
N LYS A 539 15.78 37.47 12.43
CA LYS A 539 14.55 36.68 12.31
C LYS A 539 14.56 35.82 11.06
N TRP A 540 14.02 34.61 11.15
CA TRP A 540 13.89 33.72 10.00
C TRP A 540 12.73 32.75 10.18
N HIS A 541 12.20 32.27 9.05
CA HIS A 541 11.24 31.17 9.04
C HIS A 541 11.96 29.82 9.11
N THR A 542 11.33 28.79 9.69
CA THR A 542 11.96 27.47 9.81
C THR A 542 12.36 26.87 8.44
N ALA A 543 11.61 27.17 7.39
CA ALA A 543 11.91 26.72 6.02
C ALA A 543 13.05 27.51 5.32
N GLN A 544 13.61 28.52 5.98
CA GLN A 544 14.71 29.36 5.51
C GLN A 544 15.69 29.56 6.67
N TRP A 545 16.15 28.45 7.25
CA TRP A 545 16.93 28.47 8.48
C TRP A 545 18.25 29.23 8.29
N ASN A 546 18.54 30.18 9.18
CA ASN A 546 19.80 30.92 9.16
C ASN A 546 20.90 30.10 9.87
N HIS A 547 21.77 29.46 9.08
CA HIS A 547 22.90 28.67 9.60
C HIS A 547 24.07 29.52 10.12
N SER A 548 24.12 30.80 9.77
CA SER A 548 25.22 31.70 10.15
C SER A 548 25.04 32.29 11.55
N PHE A 549 23.83 32.21 12.13
CA PHE A 549 23.55 32.76 13.44
C PHE A 549 23.79 31.72 14.55
N ASP A 550 24.74 31.99 15.43
CA ASP A 550 24.94 31.18 16.63
C ASP A 550 23.89 31.49 17.71
N ILE A 551 23.02 30.52 17.96
CA ILE A 551 21.96 30.60 18.96
C ILE A 551 22.46 30.38 20.40
N THR A 552 23.73 29.98 20.58
CA THR A 552 24.28 29.61 21.89
C THR A 552 24.23 30.79 22.85
N ASN A 553 23.71 30.56 24.06
CA ASN A 553 23.53 31.57 25.11
C ASN A 553 22.69 32.80 24.69
N LYS A 554 21.86 32.69 23.64
CA LYS A 554 20.93 33.75 23.21
C LYS A 554 19.53 33.56 23.81
N ARG A 555 18.77 34.64 23.90
CA ARG A 555 17.32 34.66 24.20
C ARG A 555 16.56 34.48 22.90
N ILE A 556 15.95 33.32 22.69
CA ILE A 556 15.29 32.99 21.41
C ILE A 556 13.78 32.91 21.62
N ALA A 557 13.02 33.62 20.79
CA ALA A 557 11.58 33.43 20.71
C ALA A 557 11.22 32.50 19.56
N VAL A 558 10.36 31.51 19.83
CA VAL A 558 9.80 30.60 18.82
C VAL A 558 8.31 30.90 18.67
N ILE A 559 7.90 31.32 17.48
CA ILE A 559 6.51 31.64 17.18
C ILE A 559 5.83 30.44 16.51
N GLY A 560 4.85 29.86 17.20
CA GLY A 560 4.07 28.73 16.70
C GLY A 560 4.23 27.47 17.53
N SER A 561 3.28 26.55 17.36
CA SER A 561 3.17 25.28 18.10
C SER A 561 2.81 24.10 17.19
N GLY A 562 3.06 24.25 15.89
CA GLY A 562 2.89 23.21 14.88
C GLY A 562 4.06 22.21 14.85
N ALA A 563 4.09 21.36 13.83
CA ALA A 563 5.11 20.32 13.69
C ALA A 563 6.55 20.89 13.70
N SER A 564 6.81 22.00 12.99
CA SER A 564 8.13 22.63 12.96
C SER A 564 8.58 23.10 14.34
N ALA A 565 7.71 23.77 15.11
CA ALA A 565 8.04 24.21 16.47
C ALA A 565 8.30 23.03 17.41
N ILE A 566 7.50 21.96 17.29
CA ILE A 566 7.62 20.75 18.10
C ILE A 566 8.95 20.03 17.86
N GLN A 567 9.56 20.21 16.69
CA GLN A 567 10.88 19.67 16.35
C GLN A 567 12.02 20.63 16.70
N VAL A 568 11.86 21.94 16.44
CA VAL A 568 12.89 22.96 16.72
C VAL A 568 13.15 23.11 18.22
N VAL A 569 12.10 23.28 19.03
CA VAL A 569 12.22 23.57 20.46
C VAL A 569 13.13 22.55 21.19
N PRO A 570 12.88 21.23 21.12
CA PRO A 570 13.75 20.26 21.78
C PRO A 570 15.17 20.24 21.21
N ALA A 571 15.38 20.61 19.95
CA ALA A 571 16.70 20.60 19.31
C ALA A 571 17.58 21.80 19.72
N ILE A 572 16.98 22.91 20.18
CA ILE A 572 17.71 24.14 20.51
C ILE A 572 17.71 24.48 22.01
N VAL A 573 16.76 23.95 22.79
CA VAL A 573 16.51 24.38 24.18
C VAL A 573 17.74 24.29 25.10
N ASP A 574 18.65 23.34 24.86
CA ASP A 574 19.86 23.15 25.67
C ASP A 574 21.01 24.10 25.30
N LYS A 575 20.89 24.82 24.18
CA LYS A 575 21.93 25.73 23.68
C LYS A 575 21.63 27.19 24.04
N VAL A 576 20.34 27.53 24.16
CA VAL A 576 19.89 28.91 24.34
C VAL A 576 19.89 29.32 25.82
N LYS A 577 20.11 30.61 26.10
CA LYS A 577 20.03 31.17 27.46
C LYS A 577 18.60 31.13 27.98
N SER A 578 17.64 31.52 27.14
CA SER A 578 16.20 31.36 27.41
C SER A 578 15.44 31.14 26.12
N LEU A 579 14.32 30.41 26.21
CA LEU A 579 13.41 30.14 25.09
C LEU A 579 12.00 30.63 25.43
N GLU A 580 11.52 31.60 24.66
CA GLU A 580 10.17 32.14 24.77
C GLU A 580 9.28 31.47 23.70
N LEU A 581 8.45 30.50 24.08
CA LEU A 581 7.57 29.78 23.15
C LEU A 581 6.19 30.45 23.10
N TYR A 582 5.83 30.99 21.93
CA TYR A 582 4.53 31.63 21.71
C TYR A 582 3.55 30.65 21.05
N GLN A 583 2.61 30.16 21.86
CA GLN A 583 1.63 29.15 21.49
C GLN A 583 0.22 29.73 21.50
N ARG A 584 -0.37 29.92 20.31
CA ARG A 584 -1.78 30.30 20.18
C ARG A 584 -2.74 29.15 20.50
N SER A 585 -2.42 27.94 20.06
CA SER A 585 -3.24 26.76 20.34
C SER A 585 -2.34 25.53 20.54
N PRO A 586 -2.46 24.80 21.65
CA PRO A 586 -1.70 23.57 21.88
C PRO A 586 -2.09 22.48 20.87
N THR A 587 -1.11 21.73 20.40
CA THR A 587 -1.30 20.64 19.44
C THR A 587 -1.46 19.29 20.14
N TYR A 588 -2.23 18.37 19.56
CA TYR A 588 -2.26 16.98 20.02
C TYR A 588 -0.94 16.28 19.67
N ILE A 589 -0.24 15.83 20.72
CA ILE A 589 1.03 15.12 20.60
C ILE A 589 0.87 13.69 21.12
N ILE A 590 1.35 12.72 20.36
CA ILE A 590 1.44 11.31 20.76
C ILE A 590 2.90 10.85 20.81
N PRO A 591 3.22 9.79 21.57
CA PRO A 591 4.60 9.32 21.71
C PRO A 591 5.23 8.94 20.37
N ARG A 592 6.45 9.44 20.12
CA ARG A 592 7.28 9.03 18.97
C ARG A 592 8.18 7.87 19.39
N ARG A 593 7.89 6.66 18.91
CA ARG A 593 8.74 5.47 19.13
C ARG A 593 9.90 5.45 18.13
N ASN A 594 10.88 6.33 18.31
CA ASN A 594 12.00 6.50 17.39
C ASN A 594 13.18 5.53 17.68
N GLY A 595 12.92 4.23 17.60
CA GLY A 595 13.99 3.23 17.80
C GLY A 595 15.02 3.28 16.67
N ALA A 596 16.30 3.15 17.03
CA ALA A 596 17.39 2.98 16.08
C ALA A 596 17.31 1.61 15.39
N TYR A 597 17.57 1.57 14.09
CA TYR A 597 17.78 0.32 13.37
C TYR A 597 19.24 -0.11 13.55
N ASN A 598 19.46 -0.97 14.53
CA ASN A 598 20.79 -1.53 14.81
C ASN A 598 21.29 -2.43 13.65
N ARG A 599 22.52 -2.93 13.79
CA ARG A 599 23.15 -3.79 12.75
C ARG A 599 22.30 -5.01 12.39
N LEU A 600 21.62 -5.62 13.37
CA LEU A 600 20.74 -6.76 13.13
C LEU A 600 19.53 -6.35 12.27
N TRP A 601 18.85 -5.25 12.58
CA TRP A 601 17.74 -4.75 11.74
C TRP A 601 18.16 -4.49 10.30
N ARG A 602 19.29 -3.80 10.10
CA ARG A 602 19.82 -3.53 8.75
C ARG A 602 20.21 -4.81 8.02
N PHE A 603 20.82 -5.77 8.73
CA PHE A 603 21.10 -7.11 8.19
C PHE A 603 19.81 -7.81 7.76
N MET A 604 18.78 -7.84 8.60
CA MET A 604 17.50 -8.47 8.28
C MET A 604 16.82 -7.80 7.09
N PHE A 605 16.85 -6.46 7.00
CA PHE A 605 16.30 -5.73 5.87
C PHE A 605 17.02 -6.04 4.55
N ARG A 606 18.35 -6.21 4.58
CA ARG A 606 19.18 -6.44 3.40
C ARG A 606 19.15 -7.89 2.92
N TYR A 607 19.22 -8.84 3.84
CA TYR A 607 19.57 -10.23 3.52
C TYR A 607 18.48 -11.26 3.82
N ILE A 608 17.50 -10.97 4.68
CA ILE A 608 16.39 -11.89 4.90
C ILE A 608 15.31 -11.65 3.83
N PRO A 609 15.02 -12.64 2.96
CA PRO A 609 14.01 -12.48 1.92
C PRO A 609 12.67 -12.04 2.49
N PHE A 610 12.01 -11.12 1.80
CA PHE A 610 10.70 -10.57 2.15
C PHE A 610 10.57 -9.83 3.49
N PHE A 611 11.57 -9.85 4.38
CA PHE A 611 11.46 -9.25 5.70
C PHE A 611 11.21 -7.74 5.63
N HIS A 612 12.01 -7.03 4.84
CA HIS A 612 11.80 -5.60 4.59
C HIS A 612 10.39 -5.33 4.01
N PHE A 613 9.95 -6.13 3.03
CA PHE A 613 8.62 -5.99 2.44
C PHE A 613 7.49 -6.23 3.45
N MET A 614 7.58 -7.26 4.28
CA MET A 614 6.61 -7.56 5.32
C MET A 614 6.54 -6.42 6.35
N TYR A 615 7.71 -5.93 6.79
CA TYR A 615 7.78 -4.81 7.74
C TYR A 615 7.24 -3.50 7.12
N PHE A 616 7.52 -3.26 5.83
CA PHE A 616 6.92 -2.17 5.06
C PHE A 616 5.40 -2.27 5.03
N LYS A 617 4.85 -3.45 4.71
CA LYS A 617 3.40 -3.69 4.66
C LYS A 617 2.75 -3.56 6.04
N LEU A 618 3.40 -4.05 7.08
CA LEU A 618 2.90 -3.91 8.45
C LEU A 618 2.79 -2.44 8.85
N ASN A 619 3.81 -1.62 8.61
CA ASN A 619 3.76 -0.18 8.91
C ASN A 619 2.77 0.56 7.99
N TYR A 620 2.66 0.16 6.72
CA TYR A 620 1.65 0.68 5.79
C TYR A 620 0.24 0.46 6.32
N TRP A 621 -0.14 -0.79 6.61
CA TRP A 621 -1.47 -1.14 7.09
C TRP A 621 -1.76 -0.53 8.45
N SER A 622 -0.78 -0.54 9.36
CA SER A 622 -0.91 0.13 10.66
C SER A 622 -1.21 1.62 10.50
N SER A 623 -0.56 2.30 9.56
CA SER A 623 -0.82 3.72 9.26
C SER A 623 -2.15 3.92 8.56
N GLU A 624 -2.50 3.03 7.63
CA GLU A 624 -3.76 3.06 6.89
C GLU A 624 -4.96 2.96 7.84
N PHE A 625 -4.92 2.08 8.85
CA PHE A 625 -6.00 1.94 9.83
C PHE A 625 -6.22 3.19 10.70
N THR A 626 -5.22 4.07 10.82
CA THR A 626 -5.37 5.33 11.59
C THR A 626 -6.33 6.31 10.92
N ILE A 627 -6.67 6.14 9.63
CA ILE A 627 -7.70 6.95 8.95
C ILE A 627 -9.03 6.96 9.71
N ASN A 628 -9.31 5.88 10.44
CA ASN A 628 -10.53 5.74 11.24
C ASN A 628 -10.60 6.76 12.39
N ILE A 629 -9.47 7.20 12.95
CA ILE A 629 -9.44 8.26 13.99
C ILE A 629 -10.15 9.53 13.50
N PHE A 630 -10.01 9.83 12.21
CA PHE A 630 -10.52 11.04 11.58
C PHE A 630 -11.98 10.91 11.12
N SER A 631 -12.63 9.74 11.26
CA SER A 631 -14.03 9.57 10.88
C SER A 631 -14.99 9.90 12.03
N ASN A 632 -16.05 10.66 11.74
CA ASN A 632 -17.11 11.01 12.70
C ASN A 632 -18.17 9.91 12.90
N LYS A 633 -18.03 8.76 12.24
CA LYS A 633 -18.95 7.63 12.43
C LYS A 633 -18.87 7.11 13.86
N PHE A 634 -20.00 6.69 14.42
CA PHE A 634 -20.10 6.23 15.82
C PHE A 634 -19.09 5.11 16.16
N ILE A 635 -18.96 4.12 15.28
CA ILE A 635 -18.01 2.99 15.44
C ILE A 635 -16.54 3.44 15.54
N HIS A 636 -16.20 4.63 15.04
CA HIS A 636 -14.86 5.17 15.04
C HIS A 636 -14.61 6.19 16.18
N ARG A 637 -15.55 6.35 17.11
CA ARG A 637 -15.33 7.11 18.35
C ARG A 637 -14.29 6.43 19.25
N ILE A 638 -14.28 5.09 19.30
CA ILE A 638 -13.34 4.32 20.13
C ILE A 638 -11.87 4.61 19.78
N PRO A 639 -11.39 4.46 18.52
CA PRO A 639 -10.00 4.75 18.18
C PRO A 639 -9.63 6.22 18.42
N ARG A 640 -10.57 7.16 18.23
CA ARG A 640 -10.34 8.58 18.54
C ARG A 640 -10.16 8.81 20.04
N LEU A 641 -11.03 8.22 20.87
CA LEU A 641 -10.91 8.29 22.34
C LEU A 641 -9.61 7.65 22.82
N ALA A 642 -9.22 6.51 22.24
CA ALA A 642 -7.94 5.88 22.55
C ALA A 642 -6.75 6.79 22.19
N ALA A 643 -6.78 7.45 21.03
CA ALA A 643 -5.76 8.40 20.63
C ALA A 643 -5.72 9.63 21.55
N SER A 644 -6.87 10.19 21.93
CA SER A 644 -6.98 11.28 22.90
C SER A 644 -6.42 10.88 24.27
N PHE A 645 -6.74 9.67 24.74
CA PHE A 645 -6.23 9.13 25.99
C PHE A 645 -4.72 8.93 25.95
N MET A 646 -4.17 8.40 24.84
CA MET A 646 -2.72 8.29 24.65
C MET A 646 -2.03 9.66 24.69
N SER A 647 -2.59 10.68 24.05
CA SER A 647 -2.05 12.04 24.09
C SER A 647 -2.12 12.65 25.48
N TRP A 648 -3.24 12.47 26.18
CA TRP A 648 -3.41 12.91 27.57
C TRP A 648 -2.42 12.23 28.51
N LEU A 649 -2.26 10.90 28.41
CA LEU A 649 -1.36 10.12 29.24
C LEU A 649 0.10 10.51 28.99
N HIS A 650 0.48 10.69 27.73
CA HIS A 650 1.80 11.15 27.32
C HIS A 650 2.14 12.52 27.95
N ARG A 651 1.25 13.50 27.79
CA ARG A 651 1.39 14.84 28.39
C ARG A 651 1.46 14.79 29.92
N THR A 652 0.56 14.02 30.54
CA THR A 652 0.45 13.92 32.00
C THR A 652 1.68 13.29 32.63
N ARG A 653 2.29 12.30 31.96
CA ARG A 653 3.53 11.65 32.43
C ARG A 653 4.75 12.54 32.29
N GLN A 654 4.84 13.36 31.23
CA GLN A 654 6.02 14.17 30.95
C GLN A 654 6.00 15.55 31.62
N ILE A 655 4.83 16.14 31.83
CA ILE A 655 4.70 17.46 32.48
C ILE A 655 4.18 17.29 33.91
N ARG A 656 5.06 17.48 34.90
CA ARG A 656 4.70 17.42 36.33
C ARG A 656 3.91 18.65 36.80
N ASP A 657 4.26 19.84 36.33
CA ASP A 657 3.57 21.10 36.66
C ASP A 657 2.12 21.09 36.14
N LYS A 658 1.16 21.27 37.05
CA LYS A 658 -0.28 21.29 36.74
C LYS A 658 -0.67 22.49 35.88
N THR A 659 -0.07 23.65 36.09
CA THR A 659 -0.36 24.88 35.35
C THR A 659 0.10 24.72 33.92
N LEU A 660 1.38 24.36 33.70
CA LEU A 660 1.92 24.07 32.37
C LEU A 660 1.15 22.96 31.66
N ARG A 661 0.73 21.91 32.37
CA ARG A 661 -0.08 20.82 31.79
C ARG A 661 -1.43 21.32 31.29
N LYS A 662 -2.08 22.24 32.01
CA LYS A 662 -3.33 22.89 31.58
C LYS A 662 -3.08 23.74 30.33
N THR A 663 -2.03 24.56 30.33
CA THR A 663 -1.60 25.37 29.17
C THR A 663 -1.32 24.53 27.92
N MET A 664 -0.78 23.33 28.10
CA MET A 664 -0.46 22.38 27.01
C MET A 664 -1.62 21.46 26.60
N THR A 665 -2.83 21.65 27.13
CA THR A 665 -3.98 20.79 26.82
C THR A 665 -4.79 21.37 25.64
N PRO A 666 -4.88 20.66 24.49
CA PRO A 666 -5.77 21.05 23.39
C PRO A 666 -7.24 21.11 23.81
N ASN A 667 -7.95 22.11 23.28
CA ASN A 667 -9.37 22.37 23.55
C ASN A 667 -10.28 22.17 22.32
N TYR A 668 -9.79 21.46 21.30
CA TYR A 668 -10.50 21.14 20.07
C TYR A 668 -10.50 19.63 19.84
N GLU A 669 -11.25 19.12 18.85
CA GLU A 669 -11.34 17.67 18.63
C GLU A 669 -10.02 17.04 18.14
N MET A 670 -9.70 15.85 18.69
CA MET A 670 -8.56 15.05 18.26
C MET A 670 -8.65 14.70 16.77
N GLY A 671 -7.59 15.04 16.03
CA GLY A 671 -7.49 14.83 14.59
C GLY A 671 -8.01 15.98 13.73
N CYS A 672 -8.67 17.01 14.28
CA CYS A 672 -9.07 18.19 13.50
C CYS A 672 -7.86 18.88 12.84
N ARG A 673 -6.76 18.99 13.60
CA ARG A 673 -5.43 19.37 13.10
C ARG A 673 -4.54 18.13 13.01
N ARG A 674 -3.39 18.26 12.34
CA ARG A 674 -2.38 17.19 12.28
C ARG A 674 -2.02 16.72 13.70
N ILE A 675 -2.12 15.41 13.92
CA ILE A 675 -1.61 14.78 15.14
C ILE A 675 -0.10 14.70 15.00
N VAL A 676 0.64 15.27 15.95
CA VAL A 676 2.11 15.33 15.88
C VAL A 676 2.71 14.21 16.73
N VAL A 677 3.80 13.62 16.26
CA VAL A 677 4.53 12.56 16.96
C VAL A 677 5.79 13.16 17.60
N SER A 678 5.84 13.22 18.93
CA SER A 678 7.05 13.69 19.63
C SER A 678 7.12 13.12 21.03
N SER A 679 8.32 12.69 21.44
CA SER A 679 8.61 12.26 22.81
C SER A 679 9.44 13.28 23.58
N ASP A 680 10.01 14.28 22.88
CA ASP A 680 11.05 15.16 23.44
C ASP A 680 10.52 16.58 23.69
N PHE A 681 9.38 16.95 23.08
CA PHE A 681 8.83 18.29 23.19
C PHE A 681 8.31 18.64 24.58
N TYR A 682 7.50 17.77 25.21
CA TYR A 682 6.98 18.06 26.56
C TYR A 682 8.10 18.15 27.62
N PRO A 683 9.13 17.28 27.60
CA PRO A 683 10.31 17.48 28.43
C PRO A 683 11.02 18.81 28.16
N ALA A 684 11.16 19.21 26.88
CA ALA A 684 11.82 20.46 26.51
C ALA A 684 11.08 21.69 27.06
N VAL A 685 9.76 21.78 26.87
CA VAL A 685 8.97 22.93 27.37
C VAL A 685 8.83 22.96 28.89
N ALA A 686 9.14 21.87 29.59
CA ALA A 686 9.15 21.82 31.05
C ALA A 686 10.50 22.24 31.65
N LYS A 687 11.52 22.56 30.83
CA LYS A 687 12.81 23.04 31.33
C LYS A 687 12.70 24.45 31.90
N LYS A 688 13.54 24.75 32.88
CA LYS A 688 13.51 26.03 33.63
C LYS A 688 13.81 27.26 32.77
N ASN A 689 14.57 27.10 31.69
CA ASN A 689 14.90 28.18 30.76
C ASN A 689 13.83 28.39 29.67
N VAL A 690 12.69 27.68 29.73
CA VAL A 690 11.59 27.82 28.77
C VAL A 690 10.39 28.48 29.43
N GLN A 691 9.84 29.50 28.77
CA GLN A 691 8.56 30.10 29.14
C GLN A 691 7.57 29.92 27.99
N VAL A 692 6.35 29.52 28.32
CA VAL A 692 5.29 29.28 27.34
C VAL A 692 4.24 30.38 27.48
N HIS A 693 4.06 31.14 26.42
CA HIS A 693 3.12 32.25 26.34
C HIS A 693 1.91 31.87 25.50
N THR A 694 0.72 32.12 26.04
CA THR A 694 -0.56 31.96 25.32
C THR A 694 -1.16 33.29 24.88
N GLN A 695 -0.55 34.39 25.28
CA GLN A 695 -1.03 35.75 25.13
C GLN A 695 -0.60 36.27 23.76
N ALA A 696 -1.45 37.09 23.15
CA ALA A 696 -1.13 37.69 21.87
C ALA A 696 0.04 38.67 22.04
N ILE A 697 0.94 38.69 21.05
CA ILE A 697 1.92 39.76 20.87
C ILE A 697 1.15 40.95 20.28
N THR A 698 1.07 42.06 21.00
CA THR A 698 0.28 43.24 20.63
C THR A 698 1.11 44.25 19.86
N SER A 699 2.40 44.40 20.19
CA SER A 699 3.32 45.26 19.47
C SER A 699 4.76 44.78 19.57
N ILE A 700 5.58 45.24 18.64
CA ILE A 700 7.03 44.99 18.59
C ILE A 700 7.73 46.33 18.48
N LYS A 701 8.72 46.55 19.34
CA LYS A 701 9.59 47.74 19.31
C LYS A 701 11.04 47.30 19.39
N GLY A 702 11.82 47.49 18.32
CA GLY A 702 13.17 46.96 18.20
C GLY A 702 13.20 45.44 18.42
N ASN A 703 13.85 45.00 19.49
CA ASN A 703 13.98 43.60 19.90
C ASN A 703 13.03 43.18 21.03
N THR A 704 12.05 44.02 21.33
CA THR A 704 11.12 43.84 22.45
C THR A 704 9.73 43.49 21.96
N LEU A 705 9.18 42.40 22.50
CA LEU A 705 7.82 41.92 22.28
C LEU A 705 6.94 42.36 23.46
N MET A 706 5.85 43.06 23.17
CA MET A 706 4.84 43.42 24.17
C MET A 706 3.66 42.47 24.04
N LEU A 707 3.21 41.90 25.17
CA LEU A 707 2.10 40.95 25.20
C LEU A 707 0.82 41.62 25.69
N ALA A 708 -0.31 40.99 25.39
CA ALA A 708 -1.64 41.49 25.75
C ALA A 708 -1.89 41.60 27.27
N ASP A 709 -1.12 40.88 28.09
CA ASP A 709 -1.18 40.98 29.56
C ASP A 709 -0.27 42.07 30.13
N GLY A 710 0.33 42.91 29.27
CA GLY A 710 1.25 43.97 29.63
C GLY A 710 2.69 43.50 29.88
N SER A 711 2.97 42.20 29.81
CA SER A 711 4.33 41.70 29.96
C SER A 711 5.20 42.06 28.75
N VAL A 712 6.49 42.29 29.04
CA VAL A 712 7.48 42.73 28.06
C VAL A 712 8.61 41.69 28.01
N ARG A 713 8.95 41.24 26.80
CA ARG A 713 10.00 40.25 26.55
C ARG A 713 11.00 40.77 25.55
N GLU A 714 12.25 40.86 25.95
CA GLU A 714 13.34 41.21 25.06
C GLU A 714 14.05 39.93 24.60
N VAL A 715 14.21 39.77 23.30
CA VAL A 715 14.76 38.56 22.67
C VAL A 715 15.80 38.92 21.62
N ASP A 716 16.82 38.08 21.48
CA ASP A 716 17.94 38.33 20.58
C ASP A 716 17.62 37.86 19.14
N ALA A 717 16.70 36.91 18.96
CA ALA A 717 16.24 36.48 17.64
C ALA A 717 14.83 35.86 17.66
N LEU A 718 14.15 35.90 16.50
CA LEU A 718 12.87 35.24 16.25
C LEU A 718 13.00 34.05 15.31
N VAL A 719 12.48 32.91 15.73
CA VAL A 719 12.25 31.73 14.89
C VAL A 719 10.76 31.63 14.59
N LEU A 720 10.40 31.85 13.33
CA LEU A 720 9.01 31.75 12.86
C LEU A 720 8.72 30.32 12.43
N ALA A 721 8.03 29.56 13.29
CA ALA A 721 7.48 28.24 13.00
C ALA A 721 5.98 28.36 12.65
N THR A 722 5.68 29.33 11.77
CA THR A 722 4.33 29.85 11.49
C THR A 722 3.61 29.14 10.33
N GLY A 723 4.26 28.18 9.69
CA GLY A 723 3.66 27.31 8.67
C GLY A 723 3.85 27.83 7.25
N PHE A 724 2.96 27.46 6.34
CA PHE A 724 3.09 27.74 4.92
C PHE A 724 1.80 28.33 4.35
N ASN A 725 1.92 29.09 3.26
CA ASN A 725 0.78 29.44 2.43
C ASN A 725 0.42 28.23 1.55
N VAL A 726 -0.71 27.60 1.88
CA VAL A 726 -1.19 26.35 1.26
C VAL A 726 -2.31 26.57 0.23
N HIS A 727 -2.85 27.78 0.14
CA HIS A 727 -3.98 28.09 -0.75
C HIS A 727 -3.51 28.79 -2.04
N ASP A 728 -2.36 29.45 -2.01
CA ASP A 728 -1.77 30.14 -3.16
C ASP A 728 -0.65 29.32 -3.83
N ILE A 729 -0.91 28.02 -4.05
CA ILE A 729 0.07 27.11 -4.69
C ILE A 729 0.33 27.53 -6.14
N VAL A 730 -0.70 28.08 -6.80
CA VAL A 730 -0.65 28.63 -8.16
C VAL A 730 -0.91 30.13 -8.04
N ALA A 731 0.04 30.96 -8.46
CA ALA A 731 -0.16 32.41 -8.44
C ALA A 731 -1.17 32.84 -9.54
N PRO A 732 -1.88 33.97 -9.38
CA PRO A 732 -2.68 34.54 -10.46
C PRO A 732 -1.85 34.74 -11.72
N LYS A 733 -2.44 34.48 -12.89
CA LYS A 733 -1.78 34.55 -14.22
C LYS A 733 -0.58 33.62 -14.42
N PHE A 734 -0.31 32.70 -13.49
CA PHE A 734 0.76 31.72 -13.67
C PHE A 734 0.37 30.60 -14.63
N LEU A 735 -0.87 30.10 -14.51
CA LEU A 735 -1.35 28.96 -15.30
C LEU A 735 -2.59 29.36 -16.10
N ILE A 736 -2.40 29.49 -17.41
CA ILE A 736 -3.43 29.89 -18.37
C ILE A 736 -3.82 28.67 -19.22
N GLY A 737 -5.04 28.18 -19.01
CA GLY A 737 -5.61 27.07 -19.76
C GLY A 737 -6.18 27.49 -21.13
N LYS A 738 -7.02 26.62 -21.70
CA LYS A 738 -7.76 26.89 -22.93
C LYS A 738 -8.54 28.19 -22.85
N ASN A 739 -8.68 28.87 -23.99
CA ASN A 739 -9.44 30.12 -24.14
C ASN A 739 -8.97 31.25 -23.19
N GLY A 740 -7.70 31.24 -22.79
CA GLY A 740 -7.13 32.27 -21.91
C GLY A 740 -7.59 32.19 -20.45
N VAL A 741 -8.12 31.04 -20.01
CA VAL A 741 -8.64 30.90 -18.63
C VAL A 741 -7.49 30.81 -17.62
N ASP A 742 -7.39 31.81 -16.73
CA ASP A 742 -6.53 31.72 -15.55
C ASP A 742 -7.14 30.77 -14.50
N VAL A 743 -6.47 29.64 -14.27
CA VAL A 743 -6.92 28.58 -13.36
C VAL A 743 -7.06 29.10 -11.93
N ARG A 744 -6.15 29.97 -11.46
CA ARG A 744 -6.20 30.51 -10.10
C ARG A 744 -7.43 31.40 -9.90
N THR A 745 -7.74 32.22 -10.91
CA THR A 745 -8.91 33.09 -10.92
C THR A 745 -10.20 32.27 -10.98
N LYS A 746 -10.27 31.24 -11.83
CA LYS A 746 -11.42 30.33 -11.91
C LYS A 746 -11.69 29.60 -10.59
N TRP A 747 -10.66 29.13 -9.92
CA TRP A 747 -10.81 28.41 -8.66
C TRP A 747 -11.23 29.31 -7.50
N GLY A 748 -10.78 30.57 -7.46
CA GLY A 748 -10.98 31.43 -6.30
C GLY A 748 -10.53 30.72 -5.00
N ASN A 749 -11.34 30.78 -3.95
CA ASN A 749 -11.04 30.08 -2.69
C ASN A 749 -11.37 28.57 -2.71
N ASN A 750 -11.89 28.05 -3.82
CA ASN A 750 -12.47 26.72 -3.92
C ASN A 750 -11.87 25.95 -5.10
N PRO A 751 -10.61 25.47 -4.97
CA PRO A 751 -10.01 24.68 -6.03
C PRO A 751 -10.85 23.44 -6.36
N ARG A 752 -10.93 23.14 -7.67
CA ARG A 752 -11.71 22.04 -8.24
C ARG A 752 -10.82 21.23 -9.17
N THR A 753 -10.51 20.02 -8.74
CA THR A 753 -9.63 19.10 -9.45
C THR A 753 -10.20 17.69 -9.41
N TYR A 754 -10.14 16.99 -10.54
CA TYR A 754 -10.43 15.58 -10.63
C TYR A 754 -9.27 14.77 -10.05
N TYR A 755 -9.56 14.01 -8.98
CA TYR A 755 -8.57 13.29 -8.17
C TYR A 755 -7.41 14.13 -7.62
N GLY A 756 -7.52 15.46 -7.61
CA GLY A 756 -6.38 16.32 -7.27
C GLY A 756 -5.21 16.23 -8.24
N LEU A 757 -5.50 15.72 -9.44
CA LEU A 757 -4.52 15.43 -10.49
C LEU A 757 -4.70 16.35 -11.69
N THR A 758 -5.92 16.64 -12.12
CA THR A 758 -6.16 17.48 -13.33
C THR A 758 -7.47 18.25 -13.20
N CYS A 759 -7.71 19.25 -14.04
CA CYS A 759 -8.96 20.00 -14.09
C CYS A 759 -9.37 20.33 -15.54
N ALA A 760 -10.61 20.76 -15.70
CA ALA A 760 -11.11 21.23 -16.99
C ALA A 760 -10.35 22.49 -17.44
N GLU A 761 -10.30 22.71 -18.75
CA GLU A 761 -9.54 23.73 -19.48
C GLU A 761 -8.01 23.62 -19.38
N THR A 762 -7.48 22.60 -18.70
CA THR A 762 -6.04 22.34 -18.61
C THR A 762 -5.68 21.01 -19.27
N PRO A 763 -5.78 20.89 -20.61
CA PRO A 763 -5.42 19.66 -21.31
C PRO A 763 -3.98 19.24 -20.98
N ASN A 764 -3.71 17.95 -20.87
CA ASN A 764 -2.35 17.41 -20.68
C ASN A 764 -1.59 17.89 -19.43
N LEU A 765 -2.24 18.59 -18.51
CA LEU A 765 -1.61 19.05 -17.28
C LEU A 765 -2.03 18.17 -16.11
N PHE A 766 -1.02 17.73 -15.35
CA PHE A 766 -1.20 16.89 -14.18
C PHE A 766 -0.48 17.48 -12.95
N PHE A 767 -1.23 17.78 -11.89
CA PHE A 767 -0.72 18.14 -10.58
C PHE A 767 -0.34 16.89 -9.78
N MET A 768 0.91 16.83 -9.34
CA MET A 768 1.36 15.88 -8.33
C MET A 768 1.17 16.53 -6.96
N LEU A 769 0.31 15.95 -6.15
CA LEU A 769 -0.19 16.51 -4.89
C LEU A 769 -0.94 17.84 -5.06
N GLY A 770 -1.80 17.91 -6.06
CA GLY A 770 -2.74 19.03 -6.22
C GLY A 770 -3.76 19.12 -5.08
N PRO A 771 -4.70 20.08 -5.16
CA PRO A 771 -5.78 20.24 -4.20
C PRO A 771 -6.48 18.92 -3.84
N ASN A 772 -6.96 18.81 -2.59
CA ASN A 772 -7.69 17.66 -2.07
C ASN A 772 -6.92 16.30 -2.03
N THR A 773 -5.59 16.31 -2.02
CA THR A 773 -4.75 15.07 -2.00
C THR A 773 -3.88 14.91 -0.76
N GLY A 774 -3.77 15.95 0.08
CA GLY A 774 -3.03 15.89 1.32
C GLY A 774 -3.59 14.83 2.26
N LEU A 775 -2.76 14.36 3.19
CA LEU A 775 -3.15 13.30 4.11
C LEU A 775 -2.93 13.69 5.57
N GLY A 776 -3.88 13.28 6.43
CA GLY A 776 -3.69 13.24 7.89
C GLY A 776 -3.11 11.92 8.41
N HIS A 777 -2.91 10.93 7.54
CA HIS A 777 -2.43 9.58 7.87
C HIS A 777 -1.52 9.05 6.75
N ASN A 778 -0.66 8.08 7.05
CA ASN A 778 0.19 7.41 6.06
C ASN A 778 1.18 8.35 5.31
N SER A 779 1.89 7.82 4.33
CA SER A 779 2.91 8.54 3.55
C SER A 779 2.33 9.20 2.31
N ILE A 780 2.71 10.45 2.06
CA ILE A 780 2.31 11.16 0.84
C ILE A 780 2.92 10.56 -0.42
N LEU A 781 4.04 9.80 -0.30
CA LEU A 781 4.67 9.13 -1.45
C LEU A 781 3.73 8.11 -2.11
N PHE A 782 2.80 7.51 -1.36
CA PHE A 782 1.78 6.62 -1.95
C PHE A 782 0.82 7.36 -2.87
N MET A 783 0.50 8.62 -2.54
CA MET A 783 -0.35 9.48 -3.38
C MET A 783 0.42 9.90 -4.63
N ILE A 784 1.67 10.34 -4.46
CA ILE A 784 2.57 10.72 -5.57
C ILE A 784 2.69 9.57 -6.57
N GLU A 785 3.05 8.37 -6.11
CA GLU A 785 3.23 7.23 -7.02
C GLU A 785 1.93 6.87 -7.74
N ALA A 786 0.78 6.87 -7.05
CA ALA A 786 -0.51 6.61 -7.69
C ALA A 786 -0.85 7.67 -8.77
N GLN A 787 -0.55 8.94 -8.51
CA GLN A 787 -0.77 10.05 -9.44
C GLN A 787 0.14 9.97 -10.66
N VAL A 788 1.43 9.69 -10.45
CA VAL A 788 2.40 9.51 -11.53
C VAL A 788 2.02 8.32 -12.39
N GLU A 789 1.69 7.17 -11.78
CA GLU A 789 1.25 5.98 -12.53
C GLU A 789 -0.02 6.23 -13.35
N TYR A 790 -0.95 7.06 -12.86
CA TYR A 790 -2.11 7.47 -13.63
C TYR A 790 -1.70 8.32 -14.83
N ALA A 791 -0.84 9.33 -14.63
CA ALA A 791 -0.33 10.17 -15.71
C ALA A 791 0.40 9.34 -16.77
N ILE A 792 1.27 8.40 -16.37
CA ILE A 792 1.97 7.49 -17.29
C ILE A 792 0.98 6.67 -18.15
N LYS A 793 -0.09 6.14 -17.55
CA LYS A 793 -1.13 5.41 -18.28
C LYS A 793 -1.88 6.31 -19.25
N THR A 794 -2.17 7.55 -18.87
CA THR A 794 -2.78 8.54 -19.76
C THR A 794 -1.86 8.86 -20.95
N LEU A 795 -0.57 9.09 -20.72
CA LEU A 795 0.42 9.32 -21.78
C LEU A 795 0.53 8.13 -22.72
N SER A 796 0.61 6.91 -22.17
CA SER A 796 0.58 5.69 -22.97
C SER A 796 -0.69 5.57 -23.82
N HIS A 797 -1.85 5.96 -23.28
CA HIS A 797 -3.11 5.95 -24.01
C HIS A 797 -3.12 6.99 -25.14
N MET A 798 -2.58 8.19 -24.90
CA MET A 798 -2.44 9.24 -25.93
C MET A 798 -1.60 8.74 -27.10
N MET A 799 -0.45 8.14 -26.80
CA MET A 799 0.45 7.59 -27.81
C MET A 799 -0.21 6.47 -28.63
N ALA A 800 -0.88 5.52 -27.96
CA ALA A 800 -1.59 4.42 -28.63
C ALA A 800 -2.68 4.90 -29.61
N ASN A 801 -3.37 5.99 -29.25
CA ASN A 801 -4.52 6.49 -30.01
C ASN A 801 -4.20 7.70 -30.90
N ASN A 802 -2.92 8.10 -30.98
CA ASN A 802 -2.44 9.27 -31.73
C ASN A 802 -3.17 10.57 -31.34
N LEU A 803 -3.28 10.80 -30.04
CA LEU A 803 -3.96 11.97 -29.46
C LEU A 803 -2.93 13.05 -29.09
N SER A 804 -3.23 14.30 -29.44
CA SER A 804 -2.44 15.45 -29.01
C SER A 804 -2.84 15.95 -27.63
N SER A 805 -4.13 15.85 -27.28
CA SER A 805 -4.59 16.32 -25.98
C SER A 805 -5.63 15.41 -25.33
N ILE A 806 -5.60 15.35 -24.00
CA ILE A 806 -6.59 14.75 -23.12
C ILE A 806 -6.92 15.73 -22.00
N GLU A 807 -8.21 15.92 -21.74
CA GLU A 807 -8.72 16.86 -20.74
C GLU A 807 -9.90 16.24 -20.00
N VAL A 808 -10.01 16.45 -18.69
CA VAL A 808 -11.15 15.95 -17.92
C VAL A 808 -12.41 16.75 -18.24
N LYS A 809 -13.55 16.08 -18.38
CA LYS A 809 -14.86 16.72 -18.55
C LYS A 809 -15.21 17.54 -17.30
N PRO A 810 -15.80 18.75 -17.44
CA PRO A 810 -16.30 19.52 -16.31
C PRO A 810 -17.23 18.70 -15.40
N SER A 811 -18.18 17.94 -15.98
CA SER A 811 -19.10 17.09 -15.23
C SER A 811 -18.40 16.04 -14.37
N ALA A 812 -17.38 15.35 -14.89
CA ALA A 812 -16.62 14.36 -14.12
C ALA A 812 -15.84 15.00 -12.96
N CYS A 813 -15.34 16.22 -13.15
CA CYS A 813 -14.72 16.99 -12.07
C CYS A 813 -15.75 17.39 -11.00
N ASP A 814 -16.92 17.87 -11.41
CA ASP A 814 -17.98 18.30 -10.48
C ASP A 814 -18.61 17.14 -9.71
N ASP A 815 -18.83 16.00 -10.35
CA ASP A 815 -19.31 14.77 -9.71
C ASP A 815 -18.30 14.30 -8.65
N PHE A 816 -17.01 14.31 -8.97
CA PHE A 816 -15.97 13.94 -8.02
C PHE A 816 -15.89 14.91 -6.84
N ILE A 817 -15.96 16.23 -7.09
CA ILE A 817 -15.92 17.24 -6.03
C ILE A 817 -17.13 17.14 -5.12
N THR A 818 -18.33 16.92 -5.69
CA THR A 818 -19.56 16.71 -4.93
C THR A 818 -19.43 15.48 -4.03
N GLU A 819 -18.95 14.36 -4.58
CA GLU A 819 -18.69 13.16 -3.78
C GLU A 819 -17.66 13.44 -2.67
N LEU A 820 -16.56 14.12 -3.00
CA LEU A 820 -15.48 14.43 -2.07
C LEU A 820 -16.00 15.25 -0.89
N ASP A 821 -16.74 16.32 -1.16
CA ASP A 821 -17.28 17.22 -0.14
C ASP A 821 -18.30 16.49 0.75
N GLU A 822 -19.19 15.67 0.17
CA GLU A 822 -20.14 14.85 0.94
C GLU A 822 -19.43 13.84 1.87
N LYS A 823 -18.37 13.18 1.39
CA LYS A 823 -17.59 12.26 2.23
C LYS A 823 -16.78 12.99 3.29
N MET A 824 -16.34 14.20 3.00
CA MET A 824 -15.55 15.03 3.91
C MET A 824 -16.38 15.50 5.11
N LYS A 825 -17.68 15.80 4.93
CA LYS A 825 -18.62 16.11 6.05
C LYS A 825 -18.62 15.04 7.15
N GLN A 826 -18.30 13.79 6.81
CA GLN A 826 -18.20 12.68 7.76
C GLN A 826 -16.83 12.58 8.46
N LYS A 827 -15.97 13.59 8.33
CA LYS A 827 -14.62 13.63 8.89
C LYS A 827 -14.47 14.74 9.92
N VAL A 828 -13.57 14.52 10.88
CA VAL A 828 -13.23 15.49 11.93
C VAL A 828 -12.60 16.77 11.35
N TRP A 829 -12.03 16.70 10.14
CA TRP A 829 -11.48 17.86 9.45
C TRP A 829 -12.55 18.88 9.02
N SER A 830 -13.82 18.47 8.95
CA SER A 830 -14.97 19.36 8.73
C SER A 830 -15.67 19.77 10.03
N SER A 831 -15.05 19.53 11.20
CA SER A 831 -15.55 20.01 12.48
C SER A 831 -15.34 21.53 12.63
N SER A 832 -15.85 22.11 13.71
CA SER A 832 -15.78 23.55 14.02
C SER A 832 -14.37 24.08 14.31
N CYS A 833 -13.34 23.24 14.34
CA CYS A 833 -11.97 23.69 14.59
C CYS A 833 -11.31 24.24 13.32
N LYS A 834 -10.71 25.43 13.44
CA LYS A 834 -9.98 26.06 12.33
C LYS A 834 -8.62 25.38 12.12
N SER A 835 -8.36 24.95 10.89
CA SER A 835 -7.09 24.36 10.44
C SER A 835 -6.73 24.91 9.06
N TRP A 836 -5.45 24.89 8.69
CA TRP A 836 -4.99 25.23 7.33
C TRP A 836 -5.53 24.27 6.25
N TYR A 837 -6.18 23.18 6.66
CA TYR A 837 -6.88 22.27 5.73
C TYR A 837 -8.10 22.93 5.07
N GLN A 838 -8.69 23.92 5.73
CA GLN A 838 -9.93 24.60 5.33
C GLN A 838 -9.61 25.94 4.68
N ASN A 839 -10.41 26.33 3.70
CA ASN A 839 -10.43 27.70 3.19
C ASN A 839 -11.22 28.64 4.13
N GLU A 840 -11.35 29.90 3.75
CA GLU A 840 -12.07 30.93 4.51
C GLU A 840 -13.56 30.59 4.70
N ASP A 841 -14.16 29.88 3.75
CA ASP A 841 -15.55 29.41 3.80
C ASP A 841 -15.75 28.16 4.70
N GLY A 842 -14.66 27.61 5.25
CA GLY A 842 -14.68 26.38 6.07
C GLY A 842 -14.69 25.06 5.28
N ARG A 843 -14.65 25.10 3.94
CA ARG A 843 -14.54 23.91 3.09
C ARG A 843 -13.12 23.34 3.18
N VAL A 844 -13.00 22.03 3.36
CA VAL A 844 -11.69 21.34 3.39
C VAL A 844 -11.17 21.17 1.97
N VAL A 845 -10.13 21.93 1.63
CA VAL A 845 -9.56 21.99 0.27
C VAL A 845 -8.19 21.30 0.16
N ALA A 846 -7.52 21.03 1.29
CA ALA A 846 -6.17 20.47 1.28
C ALA A 846 -6.12 18.93 1.27
N LEU A 847 -7.13 18.25 1.83
CA LEU A 847 -7.03 16.83 2.19
C LEU A 847 -7.87 15.89 1.32
N TRP A 848 -7.38 14.67 1.18
CA TRP A 848 -8.13 13.51 0.72
C TRP A 848 -8.88 12.87 1.91
N TRP A 849 -10.16 12.55 1.71
CA TRP A 849 -11.02 12.02 2.78
C TRP A 849 -10.79 10.52 3.07
N GLY A 850 -10.30 9.79 2.07
CA GLY A 850 -10.24 8.33 2.06
C GLY A 850 -8.88 7.78 2.51
N SER A 851 -8.66 6.50 2.23
CA SER A 851 -7.39 5.81 2.47
C SER A 851 -6.47 5.88 1.25
N CYS A 852 -5.16 5.62 1.42
CA CYS A 852 -4.21 5.56 0.29
C CYS A 852 -4.55 4.42 -0.67
N SER A 853 -4.95 3.26 -0.14
CA SER A 853 -5.37 2.09 -0.92
C SER A 853 -6.61 2.39 -1.75
N GLN A 854 -7.58 3.12 -1.17
CA GLN A 854 -8.77 3.54 -1.90
C GLN A 854 -8.42 4.49 -3.04
N TYR A 855 -7.53 5.45 -2.80
CA TYR A 855 -7.06 6.39 -3.80
C TYR A 855 -6.33 5.66 -4.94
N SER A 856 -5.33 4.83 -4.61
CA SER A 856 -4.60 4.00 -5.58
C SER A 856 -5.53 3.11 -6.40
N ARG A 857 -6.56 2.52 -5.80
CA ARG A 857 -7.56 1.73 -6.53
C ARG A 857 -8.34 2.58 -7.53
N ARG A 858 -8.75 3.81 -7.18
CA ARG A 858 -9.43 4.72 -8.11
C ARG A 858 -8.54 5.11 -9.29
N LEU A 859 -7.25 5.30 -9.04
CA LEU A 859 -6.26 5.64 -10.07
C LEU A 859 -5.66 4.39 -10.77
N SER A 860 -6.11 3.18 -10.44
CA SER A 860 -5.53 1.96 -11.01
C SER A 860 -5.84 1.79 -12.51
N LYS A 861 -6.95 2.36 -12.98
CA LYS A 861 -7.38 2.32 -14.38
C LYS A 861 -7.70 3.72 -14.89
N PHE A 862 -7.25 4.04 -16.09
CA PHE A 862 -7.64 5.26 -16.79
C PHE A 862 -9.07 5.08 -17.35
N ASN A 863 -10.01 5.93 -16.95
CA ASN A 863 -11.39 5.89 -17.44
C ASN A 863 -11.57 6.94 -18.55
N THR A 864 -11.54 6.51 -19.81
CA THR A 864 -11.67 7.38 -20.98
C THR A 864 -12.99 8.14 -21.03
N GLU A 865 -14.08 7.61 -20.45
CA GLU A 865 -15.40 8.25 -20.48
C GLU A 865 -15.44 9.60 -19.74
N HIS A 866 -14.53 9.78 -18.78
CA HIS A 866 -14.43 11.02 -18.01
C HIS A 866 -13.61 12.10 -18.73
N PHE A 867 -13.04 11.79 -19.88
CA PHE A 867 -12.14 12.69 -20.60
C PHE A 867 -12.67 13.01 -22.00
N VAL A 868 -12.28 14.16 -22.50
CA VAL A 868 -12.35 14.52 -23.92
C VAL A 868 -10.94 14.50 -24.48
N SER A 869 -10.82 14.14 -25.76
CA SER A 869 -9.52 14.06 -26.43
C SER A 869 -9.55 14.75 -27.77
N THR A 870 -8.38 15.18 -28.23
CA THR A 870 -8.20 15.79 -29.55
C THR A 870 -7.13 15.00 -30.29
N ARG A 871 -7.36 14.77 -31.59
CA ARG A 871 -6.38 14.12 -32.45
C ARG A 871 -5.23 15.07 -32.74
N ARG A 872 -4.05 14.48 -32.90
CA ARG A 872 -2.85 15.17 -33.35
C ARG A 872 -3.04 15.67 -34.78
N ILE A 873 -2.68 16.93 -35.02
CA ILE A 873 -2.73 17.60 -36.33
C ILE A 873 -1.62 17.04 -37.22
#